data_AF-A0A3R6Y520-F1
#
_entry.id   AF-A0A3R6Y520-F1
#
_cell.length_a   1.000
_cell.length_b   1.000
_cell.length_c   1.000
_cell.angle_alpha   90.00
_cell.angle_beta   90.00
_cell.angle_gamma   90.00
#
_symmetry.space_group_name_H-M   'P 1'
#
loop_
_entity.id
_entity.type
_entity.pdbx_description
1 polymer ?
#
loop_
_entity_poly.entity_id
_entity_poly.type
_entity_poly.pdbx_seq_one_letter_code
_entity_poly.pdbx_strand_id
1 'polypeptide(L)'
;PSCILSNIRLNSLGEVTVALPSTLTGSYDVVVSLVDGQDVDSRQQSVVFHPRPGAPAWAMPLKSTALSRDAALGVDKDVHSIQVRGHRCIASSDATTLPCGPDSKLEVYDCLEHAFGLLDALTGHDVLYNEYLKRWPSLDLPTKQAIYSQDVSNELNLFLYKKDTDFFNAVVVPHVRSKFDKDFVDWYLLDAKNVLLHSYFSNAATFEKLTLVEKLLLAERLPKEDAATVCLHVVRIIETYYGESTGTKLDAVFEHVMTAKSTEQSDLVQYRQHDDSTTPAYSPTSPAYSPTSPAYSPTSSAPVPTLNRRMVAFRMAPQRASMEATVNRDRVLQSATIGGGATFGAMRAFAAPPPAPYARDNDDEDSDSGSDDDDSWENISHDGDDGDIDERATTEPTTKKQRKVYVAPGATYLVGERRYHDGKDEPQQPGGGLVATLTAVQQKTWVGSAINRFWLDYARYLLSPSSDVFLSASFPEACSSFAEATLALSVLGLPFVGGAWEVQPITARDHTSLAIRTSKPVIVYYEDIRAQQPSPQELTDDVAMVGSNLIVTQTIFNPRDSNLNQGQLKPVKEFVRSTRYGCQVTVSNLSPQATPSLNLLVQIPEGAIPVSTGGYYTRNSTFVLAGNETDTTVVYFYFPVEGSFSHFAAHVAIHGQTVRWADESPMTTPSTISVVAESKTVDITSWKDVSSRGSLDTLVTFLKTHRKLETIDWEALAWRLKDRATYDVLLHFLREHFVYTDVVWQFSFFFNDQVAMADLLQRRLSAYEVGPGLSLPKLLPLAVFNSTDSRLVADVACLEHAEYTPLIFRRTHGGVKDTDVIPNKDVRDAYRVLCHTLCLLPKLDDDHYLVLVYYMVLLNRIDSALELFGRVSASAATTIQLQYDYMNGFLDFFRDDPTFPIARAVASKYATAPYVAHHRWGALFQRLKDQLQELDSLAHHHSASTLLPEQDVSLELTMGEGSFVVAQRGSRVDKCIVKYYPVDVEVMFSREPFSGQDAKVSSCISLIQPRATAEISVSAGGTTTVAVPPALHATQMLVVVSPVGYPEMEMVKPHFCDSMDVHFALDEGLVQVFAHRRPLGKAYVKVFVQTKSSKLAKFYKDGYTDICGRFDYMGINDTALLLDVAKVALLILHPRHGAVIRQVSPPTTISLEGDHRPVQRDWTTY
;
A
#
# COMPACT_ATOMS: atom_id res chain seq x y z
N PRO A 1 16.94 -70.77 -23.69
CA PRO A 1 16.46 -72.17 -23.69
C PRO A 1 17.64 -73.10 -23.36
N SER A 2 17.42 -74.16 -22.59
CA SER A 2 18.50 -75.01 -22.06
C SER A 2 19.07 -76.00 -23.09
N CYS A 3 18.29 -76.36 -24.12
CA CYS A 3 18.66 -77.20 -25.26
C CYS A 3 17.66 -76.93 -26.41
N ILE A 4 18.12 -76.94 -27.67
CA ILE A 4 17.27 -76.83 -28.87
C ILE A 4 17.68 -77.92 -29.84
N LEU A 5 16.70 -78.68 -30.37
CA LEU A 5 16.89 -79.68 -31.41
C LEU A 5 16.02 -79.30 -32.61
N SER A 6 16.63 -79.14 -33.78
CA SER A 6 15.98 -78.66 -35.01
C SER A 6 16.19 -79.63 -36.17
N ASN A 7 15.35 -79.54 -37.21
CA ASN A 7 15.42 -80.36 -38.43
C ASN A 7 15.25 -81.87 -38.21
N ILE A 8 14.46 -82.26 -37.21
CA ILE A 8 14.18 -83.65 -36.89
C ILE A 8 13.23 -84.23 -37.94
N ARG A 9 13.66 -85.29 -38.64
CA ARG A 9 12.85 -85.95 -39.66
C ARG A 9 11.90 -86.96 -39.02
N LEU A 10 10.61 -86.83 -39.32
CA LEU A 10 9.60 -87.82 -38.98
C LEU A 10 9.81 -89.09 -39.82
N ASN A 11 9.52 -90.27 -39.27
CA ASN A 11 9.56 -91.53 -40.02
C ASN A 11 8.34 -91.64 -40.97
N SER A 12 8.27 -92.73 -41.75
CA SER A 12 7.18 -92.98 -42.71
C SER A 12 5.79 -93.12 -42.09
N LEU A 13 5.69 -93.21 -40.75
CA LEU A 13 4.44 -93.26 -39.98
C LEU A 13 4.12 -91.93 -39.28
N GLY A 14 4.95 -90.88 -39.47
CA GLY A 14 4.75 -89.59 -38.82
C GLY A 14 5.24 -89.50 -37.38
N GLU A 15 6.01 -90.50 -36.91
CA GLU A 15 6.54 -90.55 -35.54
C GLU A 15 8.03 -90.20 -35.50
N VAL A 16 8.49 -89.62 -34.39
CA VAL A 16 9.91 -89.49 -34.11
C VAL A 16 10.21 -89.66 -32.63
N THR A 17 11.27 -90.40 -32.33
CA THR A 17 11.80 -90.54 -30.97
C THR A 17 13.12 -89.79 -30.89
N VAL A 18 13.20 -88.86 -29.95
CA VAL A 18 14.37 -88.00 -29.77
C VAL A 18 15.01 -88.33 -28.44
N ALA A 19 16.29 -88.71 -28.46
CA ALA A 19 17.05 -88.93 -27.24
C ALA A 19 17.37 -87.58 -26.58
N LEU A 20 16.87 -87.37 -25.38
CA LEU A 20 17.15 -86.15 -24.60
C LEU A 20 18.49 -86.30 -23.86
N PRO A 21 19.25 -85.20 -23.65
CA PRO A 21 20.53 -85.26 -22.95
C PRO A 21 20.40 -85.90 -21.56
N SER A 22 21.26 -86.88 -21.26
CA SER A 22 21.27 -87.58 -19.96
C SER A 22 21.66 -86.69 -18.78
N THR A 23 22.09 -85.46 -19.04
CA THR A 23 22.43 -84.42 -18.07
C THR A 23 21.23 -83.57 -17.64
N LEU A 24 20.05 -83.76 -18.23
CA LEU A 24 18.85 -83.02 -17.82
C LEU A 24 18.35 -83.52 -16.46
N THR A 25 18.36 -82.62 -15.48
CA THR A 25 17.88 -82.88 -14.12
C THR A 25 17.06 -81.68 -13.67
N GLY A 26 15.74 -81.82 -13.52
CA GLY A 26 14.85 -80.65 -13.37
C GLY A 26 13.44 -80.87 -13.91
N SER A 27 12.54 -79.95 -13.61
CA SER A 27 11.30 -79.79 -14.38
C SER A 27 11.57 -78.93 -15.60
N TYR A 28 11.24 -79.42 -16.79
CA TYR A 28 11.45 -78.70 -18.04
C TYR A 28 10.15 -78.68 -18.84
N ASP A 29 9.87 -77.55 -19.48
CA ASP A 29 8.86 -77.50 -20.52
C ASP A 29 9.48 -77.93 -21.84
N VAL A 30 8.94 -79.01 -22.40
CA VAL A 30 9.28 -79.48 -23.73
C VAL A 30 8.28 -78.88 -24.69
N VAL A 31 8.75 -77.98 -25.55
CA VAL A 31 7.97 -77.40 -26.63
C VAL A 31 8.39 -78.05 -27.93
N VAL A 32 7.43 -78.68 -28.61
CA VAL A 32 7.61 -79.25 -29.94
C VAL A 32 6.85 -78.36 -30.91
N SER A 33 7.57 -77.78 -31.86
CA SER A 33 7.00 -76.97 -32.93
C SER A 33 7.24 -77.69 -34.25
N LEU A 34 6.16 -77.99 -34.96
CA LEU A 34 6.18 -78.50 -36.33
C LEU A 34 5.99 -77.32 -37.27
N VAL A 35 6.88 -77.20 -38.24
CA VAL A 35 6.87 -76.10 -39.22
C VAL A 35 6.84 -76.72 -40.61
N ASP A 36 5.77 -76.47 -41.36
CA ASP A 36 5.66 -76.81 -42.78
C ASP A 36 5.32 -75.55 -43.59
N GLY A 37 6.34 -74.97 -44.25
CA GLY A 37 6.20 -73.71 -44.96
C GLY A 37 5.81 -72.55 -44.04
N GLN A 38 4.58 -72.04 -44.18
CA GLN A 38 4.03 -70.97 -43.33
C GLN A 38 3.13 -71.48 -42.20
N ASP A 39 2.77 -72.76 -42.18
CA ASP A 39 1.95 -73.34 -41.12
C ASP A 39 2.85 -73.85 -39.98
N VAL A 40 2.55 -73.36 -38.77
CA VAL A 40 3.24 -73.76 -37.55
C VAL A 40 2.21 -74.29 -36.56
N ASP A 41 2.36 -75.55 -36.16
CA ASP A 41 1.66 -76.10 -35.01
C ASP A 41 2.65 -76.33 -33.88
N SER A 42 2.22 -76.06 -32.65
CA SER A 42 3.09 -76.23 -31.49
C SER A 42 2.35 -76.85 -30.31
N ARG A 43 3.03 -77.78 -29.65
CA ARG A 43 2.58 -78.35 -28.39
C ARG A 43 3.63 -78.19 -27.32
N GLN A 44 3.18 -77.84 -26.13
CA GLN A 44 3.99 -77.76 -24.94
C GLN A 44 3.56 -78.82 -23.94
N GLN A 45 4.54 -79.51 -23.35
CA GLN A 45 4.31 -80.44 -22.27
C GLN A 45 5.42 -80.29 -21.22
N SER A 46 5.02 -80.12 -19.95
CA SER A 46 5.95 -80.13 -18.84
C SER A 46 6.37 -81.56 -18.52
N VAL A 47 7.68 -81.81 -18.51
CA VAL A 47 8.27 -83.12 -18.23
C VAL A 47 9.31 -82.98 -17.13
N VAL A 48 9.25 -83.87 -16.14
CA VAL A 48 10.17 -83.86 -14.99
C VAL A 48 11.27 -84.90 -15.19
N PHE A 49 12.50 -84.45 -15.41
CA PHE A 49 13.68 -85.31 -15.49
C PHE A 49 14.30 -85.46 -14.10
N HIS A 50 14.27 -86.68 -13.57
CA HIS A 50 14.66 -86.94 -12.18
C HIS A 50 16.20 -86.95 -12.04
N PRO A 51 16.79 -86.23 -11.05
CA PRO A 51 18.25 -86.14 -10.93
C PRO A 51 18.92 -87.46 -10.51
N ARG A 52 18.17 -88.41 -9.91
CA ARG A 52 18.54 -89.78 -9.51
C ARG A 52 17.27 -90.53 -9.06
N PRO A 53 17.19 -91.87 -9.14
CA PRO A 53 16.08 -92.63 -8.55
C PRO A 53 16.08 -92.46 -7.02
N GLY A 54 15.05 -91.82 -6.46
CA GLY A 54 14.82 -91.73 -5.00
C GLY A 54 15.01 -90.37 -4.31
N ALA A 55 15.35 -89.28 -5.02
CA ALA A 55 15.43 -87.94 -4.42
C ALA A 55 14.05 -87.24 -4.41
N PRO A 56 13.63 -86.57 -3.31
CA PRO A 56 12.33 -85.92 -3.24
C PRO A 56 12.26 -84.65 -4.10
N ALA A 57 11.10 -84.40 -4.72
CA ALA A 57 10.89 -83.33 -5.71
C ALA A 57 11.20 -81.91 -5.21
N TRP A 58 11.23 -81.67 -3.89
CA TRP A 58 11.49 -80.36 -3.29
C TRP A 58 12.98 -80.00 -3.19
N ALA A 59 13.90 -80.93 -3.46
CA ALA A 59 15.35 -80.68 -3.42
C ALA A 59 15.90 -80.02 -4.72
N MET A 60 15.03 -79.54 -5.61
CA MET A 60 15.43 -78.82 -6.81
C MET A 60 15.84 -77.37 -6.47
N PRO A 61 17.02 -76.89 -6.93
CA PRO A 61 17.38 -75.48 -6.78
C PRO A 61 16.39 -74.60 -7.56
N LEU A 62 15.68 -73.74 -6.84
CA LEU A 62 14.79 -72.74 -7.44
C LEU A 62 15.65 -71.69 -8.16
N LYS A 63 15.32 -71.39 -9.42
CA LYS A 63 15.99 -70.34 -10.19
C LYS A 63 15.71 -68.98 -9.55
N SER A 64 16.76 -68.22 -9.24
CA SER A 64 16.62 -66.84 -8.74
C SER A 64 15.83 -65.99 -9.74
N THR A 65 14.87 -65.23 -9.23
CA THR A 65 14.06 -64.27 -9.98
C THR A 65 14.53 -62.83 -9.75
N ALA A 66 15.81 -62.61 -9.45
CA ALA A 66 16.41 -61.28 -9.36
C ALA A 66 17.18 -60.95 -10.64
N LEU A 67 17.29 -59.66 -11.01
CA LEU A 67 18.09 -59.24 -12.16
C LEU A 67 19.58 -59.56 -11.92
N SER A 68 20.19 -60.37 -12.80
CA SER A 68 21.59 -60.78 -12.69
C SER A 68 22.56 -59.71 -13.19
N ARG A 69 23.75 -59.64 -12.58
CA ARG A 69 24.86 -58.74 -12.95
C ARG A 69 25.23 -58.75 -14.43
N ASP A 70 25.24 -59.92 -15.05
CA ASP A 70 25.61 -60.09 -16.47
C ASP A 70 24.55 -59.52 -17.45
N ALA A 71 23.38 -59.10 -16.95
CA ALA A 71 22.29 -58.52 -17.73
C ALA A 71 22.09 -57.00 -17.46
N ALA A 72 22.91 -56.39 -16.62
CA ALA A 72 22.85 -54.95 -16.30
C ALA A 72 23.65 -54.13 -17.33
N LEU A 73 23.08 -53.01 -17.79
CA LEU A 73 23.69 -52.15 -18.81
C LEU A 73 24.65 -51.13 -18.15
N GLY A 74 25.80 -50.83 -18.79
CA GLY A 74 26.91 -50.01 -18.27
C GLY A 74 26.87 -48.50 -18.62
N VAL A 75 27.94 -47.75 -18.26
CA VAL A 75 27.98 -46.27 -18.10
C VAL A 75 29.11 -45.63 -18.95
N ASP A 76 28.82 -44.85 -19.99
CA ASP A 76 29.77 -43.85 -20.55
C ASP A 76 29.03 -42.77 -21.37
N LYS A 77 29.50 -41.50 -21.31
CA LYS A 77 28.64 -40.28 -21.26
C LYS A 77 29.02 -39.06 -22.15
N ASP A 78 29.89 -39.15 -23.15
CA ASP A 78 30.49 -37.93 -23.75
C ASP A 78 29.97 -37.64 -25.20
N VAL A 79 29.44 -36.47 -25.65
CA VAL A 79 29.28 -35.09 -25.14
C VAL A 79 28.58 -34.17 -26.26
N HIS A 80 27.77 -33.09 -25.96
CA HIS A 80 27.24 -32.02 -26.90
C HIS A 80 26.79 -30.62 -26.27
N SER A 81 26.82 -29.49 -27.04
CA SER A 81 26.76 -28.03 -26.66
C SER A 81 25.40 -27.26 -26.54
N ILE A 82 25.40 -26.02 -25.95
CA ILE A 82 24.23 -25.14 -25.63
C ILE A 82 24.39 -23.60 -25.92
N GLN A 83 23.26 -22.89 -26.01
CA GLN A 83 23.13 -21.40 -26.04
C GLN A 83 23.33 -20.78 -24.64
N VAL A 84 23.95 -19.60 -24.56
CA VAL A 84 24.31 -18.92 -23.30
C VAL A 84 23.80 -17.47 -23.30
N ARG A 85 22.91 -17.15 -22.35
CA ARG A 85 22.55 -15.77 -21.97
C ARG A 85 23.38 -15.37 -20.77
N GLY A 86 23.76 -14.10 -20.70
CA GLY A 86 24.54 -13.60 -19.57
C GLY A 86 24.45 -12.10 -19.39
N HIS A 87 25.08 -11.64 -18.31
CA HIS A 87 25.11 -10.25 -17.93
C HIS A 87 26.42 -9.93 -17.23
N ARG A 88 26.79 -8.65 -17.19
CA ARG A 88 27.94 -8.15 -16.44
C ARG A 88 27.73 -6.72 -15.96
N CYS A 89 27.95 -6.50 -14.67
CA CYS A 89 28.02 -5.17 -14.07
C CYS A 89 29.47 -4.65 -14.14
N ILE A 90 29.65 -3.40 -14.57
CA ILE A 90 30.96 -2.78 -14.74
C ILE A 90 30.95 -1.45 -14.00
N ALA A 91 31.71 -1.36 -12.90
CA ALA A 91 31.75 -0.19 -12.04
C ALA A 91 32.96 0.72 -12.27
N SER A 92 34.07 0.20 -12.82
CA SER A 92 35.30 0.96 -13.10
C SER A 92 35.50 1.21 -14.60
N SER A 93 36.40 2.15 -14.93
CA SER A 93 36.72 2.49 -16.31
C SER A 93 37.64 1.50 -17.04
N ASP A 94 37.96 0.37 -16.40
CA ASP A 94 38.88 -0.61 -16.95
C ASP A 94 38.20 -1.52 -17.98
N ALA A 95 38.99 -1.94 -18.98
CA ALA A 95 38.52 -2.84 -20.02
C ALA A 95 38.11 -4.19 -19.41
N THR A 96 36.82 -4.53 -19.54
CA THR A 96 36.27 -5.77 -18.99
C THR A 96 35.93 -6.76 -20.11
N THR A 97 36.49 -7.97 -20.05
CA THR A 97 36.34 -9.02 -21.09
C THR A 97 35.03 -9.79 -20.94
N LEU A 98 34.02 -9.49 -21.76
CA LEU A 98 32.76 -10.21 -21.86
C LEU A 98 32.97 -11.60 -22.48
N PRO A 99 32.31 -12.64 -21.94
CA PRO A 99 32.42 -14.00 -22.44
C PRO A 99 31.45 -14.20 -23.62
N CYS A 100 31.53 -13.34 -24.63
CA CYS A 100 30.69 -13.41 -25.82
C CYS A 100 31.48 -12.97 -27.06
N GLY A 101 31.10 -13.48 -28.22
CA GLY A 101 31.73 -13.16 -29.51
C GLY A 101 31.31 -11.79 -30.06
N PRO A 102 31.98 -11.30 -31.11
CA PRO A 102 31.63 -10.02 -31.76
C PRO A 102 30.24 -10.00 -32.39
N ASP A 103 29.68 -11.16 -32.74
CA ASP A 103 28.34 -11.29 -33.33
C ASP A 103 27.22 -11.46 -32.29
N SER A 104 27.57 -11.47 -31.00
CA SER A 104 26.60 -11.59 -29.91
C SER A 104 25.76 -10.33 -29.78
N LYS A 105 24.45 -10.48 -29.52
CA LYS A 105 23.59 -9.33 -29.20
C LYS A 105 24.02 -8.76 -27.86
N LEU A 106 24.13 -7.44 -27.78
CA LEU A 106 24.60 -6.72 -26.59
C LEU A 106 23.66 -5.54 -26.31
N GLU A 107 23.17 -5.45 -25.08
CA GLU A 107 22.34 -4.34 -24.61
C GLU A 107 22.98 -3.71 -23.36
N VAL A 108 23.09 -2.38 -23.33
CA VAL A 108 23.88 -1.66 -22.31
C VAL A 108 23.01 -0.65 -21.58
N TYR A 109 22.78 -0.82 -20.28
CA TYR A 109 22.11 0.14 -19.43
C TYR A 109 23.16 0.99 -18.70
N ASP A 110 23.30 2.26 -19.11
CA ASP A 110 24.35 3.18 -18.68
C ASP A 110 23.84 4.44 -17.95
N CYS A 111 22.52 4.60 -17.81
CA CYS A 111 21.92 5.69 -17.03
C CYS A 111 20.60 5.29 -16.38
N LEU A 112 20.16 6.10 -15.40
CA LEU A 112 18.89 5.91 -14.69
C LEU A 112 17.68 6.05 -15.60
N GLU A 113 17.74 6.87 -16.65
CA GLU A 113 16.65 7.02 -17.62
C GLU A 113 16.35 5.68 -18.32
N HIS A 114 17.38 4.95 -18.77
CA HIS A 114 17.22 3.63 -19.37
C HIS A 114 16.65 2.60 -18.38
N ALA A 115 17.14 2.60 -17.13
CA ALA A 115 16.64 1.68 -16.09
C ALA A 115 15.18 1.98 -15.72
N PHE A 116 14.82 3.27 -15.64
CA PHE A 116 13.45 3.72 -15.43
C PHE A 116 12.56 3.28 -16.58
N GLY A 117 12.96 3.49 -17.84
CA GLY A 117 12.19 3.09 -19.01
C GLY A 117 11.89 1.60 -19.06
N LEU A 118 12.86 0.75 -18.72
CA LEU A 118 12.63 -0.70 -18.62
C LEU A 118 11.67 -1.04 -17.47
N LEU A 119 11.86 -0.49 -16.27
CA LEU A 119 10.98 -0.77 -15.13
C LEU A 119 9.55 -0.31 -15.43
N ASP A 120 9.38 0.86 -16.04
CA ASP A 120 8.09 1.40 -16.45
C ASP A 120 7.35 0.46 -17.42
N ALA A 121 8.06 -0.05 -18.43
CA ALA A 121 7.53 -1.03 -19.37
C ALA A 121 7.13 -2.35 -18.68
N LEU A 122 7.91 -2.81 -17.70
CA LEU A 122 7.62 -4.04 -16.94
C LEU A 122 6.47 -3.87 -15.94
N THR A 123 6.25 -2.66 -15.42
CA THR A 123 5.17 -2.35 -14.47
C THR A 123 3.88 -1.87 -15.13
N GLY A 124 3.78 -1.89 -16.46
CA GLY A 124 2.59 -1.40 -17.16
C GLY A 124 2.33 0.10 -16.95
N HIS A 125 3.40 0.90 -16.91
CA HIS A 125 3.40 2.36 -16.77
C HIS A 125 3.08 2.93 -15.37
N ASP A 126 3.12 2.12 -14.31
CA ASP A 126 2.98 2.63 -12.94
C ASP A 126 4.13 3.59 -12.51
N VAL A 127 5.28 3.58 -13.19
CA VAL A 127 6.44 4.43 -12.82
C VAL A 127 6.37 5.81 -13.52
N LEU A 128 5.53 5.97 -14.55
CA LEU A 128 5.33 7.21 -15.33
C LEU A 128 4.98 8.43 -14.48
N TYR A 129 4.29 8.23 -13.36
CA TYR A 129 3.97 9.32 -12.43
C TYR A 129 5.19 10.05 -11.86
N ASN A 130 6.35 9.40 -11.90
CA ASN A 130 7.64 9.97 -11.49
C ASN A 130 8.55 10.31 -12.68
N GLU A 131 8.00 10.61 -13.87
CA GLU A 131 8.80 10.95 -15.06
C GLU A 131 9.79 12.10 -14.79
N TYR A 132 9.44 13.03 -13.89
CA TYR A 132 10.31 14.11 -13.45
C TYR A 132 11.64 13.61 -12.86
N LEU A 133 11.73 12.38 -12.33
CA LEU A 133 12.97 11.78 -11.83
C LEU A 133 14.02 11.59 -12.93
N LYS A 134 13.59 11.33 -14.19
CA LYS A 134 14.50 11.27 -15.35
C LYS A 134 15.24 12.59 -15.55
N ARG A 135 14.52 13.70 -15.33
CA ARG A 135 15.01 15.06 -15.57
C ARG A 135 15.45 15.79 -14.30
N TRP A 136 15.39 15.15 -13.13
CA TRP A 136 15.63 15.78 -11.83
C TRP A 136 16.89 16.67 -11.78
N PRO A 137 18.07 16.25 -12.29
CA PRO A 137 19.27 17.08 -12.24
C PRO A 137 19.19 18.35 -13.09
N SER A 138 18.31 18.37 -14.11
CA SER A 138 18.12 19.52 -15.01
C SER A 138 17.08 20.53 -14.52
N LEU A 139 16.30 20.17 -13.50
CA LEU A 139 15.27 21.04 -12.93
C LEU A 139 15.91 22.14 -12.05
N ASP A 140 15.32 23.33 -12.08
CA ASP A 140 15.73 24.42 -11.20
C ASP A 140 15.21 24.21 -9.76
N LEU A 141 15.80 24.94 -8.81
CA LEU A 141 15.48 24.77 -7.39
C LEU A 141 13.99 25.03 -7.06
N PRO A 142 13.34 26.10 -7.56
CA PRO A 142 11.92 26.34 -7.32
C PRO A 142 11.03 25.20 -7.83
N THR A 143 11.31 24.66 -9.03
CA THR A 143 10.54 23.52 -9.58
C THR A 143 10.73 22.26 -8.76
N LYS A 144 11.97 21.94 -8.36
CA LYS A 144 12.23 20.81 -7.44
C LYS A 144 11.47 20.93 -6.13
N GLN A 145 11.39 22.13 -5.55
CA GLN A 145 10.65 22.36 -4.31
C GLN A 145 9.14 22.26 -4.50
N ALA A 146 8.61 22.73 -5.62
CA ALA A 146 7.20 22.61 -5.96
C ALA A 146 6.78 21.14 -6.17
N ILE A 147 7.58 20.37 -6.92
CA ILE A 147 7.39 18.92 -7.10
C ILE A 147 7.46 18.23 -5.75
N TYR A 148 8.53 18.49 -4.99
CA TYR A 148 8.68 17.89 -3.67
C TYR A 148 7.48 18.18 -2.78
N SER A 149 6.96 19.41 -2.73
CA SER A 149 5.79 19.76 -1.92
C SER A 149 4.50 19.03 -2.32
N GLN A 150 4.40 18.56 -3.57
CA GLN A 150 3.22 17.83 -4.07
C GLN A 150 3.38 16.32 -3.87
N ASP A 151 4.57 15.80 -4.16
CA ASP A 151 4.85 14.37 -4.24
C ASP A 151 5.70 13.86 -3.05
N VAL A 152 5.67 14.54 -1.89
CA VAL A 152 6.40 14.09 -0.69
C VAL A 152 6.02 12.64 -0.37
N SER A 153 7.00 11.74 -0.39
CA SER A 153 6.85 10.33 -0.04
C SER A 153 8.15 9.74 0.50
N ASN A 154 8.05 8.58 1.16
CA ASN A 154 9.21 7.86 1.67
C ASN A 154 10.16 7.42 0.54
N GLU A 155 9.62 7.01 -0.61
CA GLU A 155 10.39 6.60 -1.77
C GLU A 155 11.14 7.78 -2.40
N LEU A 156 10.47 8.91 -2.56
CA LEU A 156 11.09 10.14 -3.06
C LEU A 156 12.16 10.63 -2.08
N ASN A 157 11.87 10.65 -0.79
CA ASN A 157 12.85 11.04 0.24
C ASN A 157 14.11 10.16 0.19
N LEU A 158 13.97 8.84 0.04
CA LEU A 158 15.11 7.93 -0.07
C LEU A 158 15.86 8.11 -1.40
N PHE A 159 15.14 8.30 -2.50
CA PHE A 159 15.74 8.61 -3.79
C PHE A 159 16.60 9.86 -3.72
N LEU A 160 16.07 10.96 -3.17
CA LEU A 160 16.79 12.22 -3.00
C LEU A 160 17.97 12.08 -2.04
N TYR A 161 17.84 11.32 -0.96
CA TYR A 161 18.95 11.03 -0.06
C TYR A 161 20.15 10.42 -0.78
N LYS A 162 19.90 9.44 -1.66
CA LYS A 162 20.94 8.70 -2.39
C LYS A 162 21.42 9.42 -3.66
N LYS A 163 20.60 10.26 -4.29
CA LYS A 163 20.85 10.82 -5.63
C LYS A 163 21.09 12.32 -5.68
N ASP A 164 20.55 13.10 -4.74
CA ASP A 164 20.68 14.56 -4.66
C ASP A 164 20.80 14.98 -3.19
N THR A 165 21.94 14.63 -2.58
CA THR A 165 22.17 14.83 -1.14
C THR A 165 22.18 16.31 -0.75
N ASP A 166 22.53 17.21 -1.67
CA ASP A 166 22.51 18.66 -1.46
C ASP A 166 21.07 19.16 -1.32
N PHE A 167 20.17 18.81 -2.25
CA PHE A 167 18.75 19.13 -2.12
C PHE A 167 18.13 18.45 -0.89
N PHE A 168 18.47 17.19 -0.64
CA PHE A 168 17.99 16.44 0.53
C PHE A 168 18.33 17.15 1.85
N ASN A 169 19.60 17.53 2.03
CA ASN A 169 20.02 18.21 3.25
C ASN A 169 19.41 19.61 3.39
N ALA A 170 19.26 20.33 2.28
CA ALA A 170 18.72 21.68 2.27
C ALA A 170 17.20 21.72 2.49
N VAL A 171 16.45 20.78 1.91
CA VAL A 171 14.98 20.80 1.86
C VAL A 171 14.35 19.66 2.64
N VAL A 172 14.72 18.40 2.39
CA VAL A 172 14.05 17.22 2.95
C VAL A 172 14.31 17.08 4.46
N VAL A 173 15.57 17.16 4.89
CA VAL A 173 15.96 16.95 6.31
C VAL A 173 15.20 17.86 7.28
N PRO A 174 15.06 19.18 7.05
CA PRO A 174 14.24 20.04 7.91
C PRO A 174 12.78 19.59 8.08
N HIS A 175 12.16 19.06 7.01
CA HIS A 175 10.78 18.55 7.07
C HIS A 175 10.70 17.24 7.85
N VAL A 176 11.56 16.26 7.53
CA VAL A 176 11.60 14.96 8.23
C VAL A 176 11.88 15.15 9.72
N ARG A 177 12.81 16.06 10.09
CA ARG A 177 13.06 16.39 11.51
C ARG A 177 11.81 16.90 12.21
N SER A 178 11.03 17.73 11.53
CA SER A 178 9.84 18.38 12.09
C SER A 178 8.61 17.46 12.10
N LYS A 179 8.65 16.27 11.49
CA LYS A 179 7.53 15.32 11.50
C LYS A 179 7.20 14.86 12.94
N PHE A 180 5.91 14.86 13.30
CA PHE A 180 5.46 14.46 14.65
C PHE A 180 5.69 12.97 14.89
N ASP A 181 5.09 12.15 14.03
CA ASP A 181 5.28 10.72 14.00
C ASP A 181 6.40 10.40 13.01
N LYS A 182 7.43 9.66 13.42
CA LYS A 182 8.54 9.28 12.54
C LYS A 182 8.55 7.77 12.38
N ASP A 183 8.46 7.33 11.13
CA ASP A 183 8.56 5.92 10.80
C ASP A 183 10.02 5.47 10.66
N PHE A 184 10.19 4.20 10.26
CA PHE A 184 11.51 3.62 10.07
C PHE A 184 12.35 4.41 9.05
N VAL A 185 11.75 4.80 7.92
CA VAL A 185 12.44 5.50 6.84
C VAL A 185 12.88 6.89 7.32
N ASP A 186 12.02 7.60 8.05
CA ASP A 186 12.37 8.89 8.66
C ASP A 186 13.60 8.77 9.58
N TRP A 187 13.63 7.78 10.47
CA TRP A 187 14.77 7.57 11.38
C TRP A 187 16.04 7.13 10.66
N TYR A 188 15.89 6.32 9.61
CA TYR A 188 16.99 5.97 8.71
C TYR A 188 17.57 7.24 8.06
N LEU A 189 16.72 8.08 7.48
CA LEU A 189 17.12 9.32 6.79
C LEU A 189 17.80 10.32 7.72
N LEU A 190 17.40 10.38 9.00
CA LEU A 190 18.00 11.24 10.01
C LEU A 190 19.33 10.72 10.60
N ASP A 191 19.80 9.54 10.17
CA ASP A 191 20.97 8.85 10.74
C ASP A 191 20.88 8.63 12.27
N ALA A 192 19.67 8.34 12.76
CA ALA A 192 19.42 8.15 14.19
C ALA A 192 19.87 6.74 14.66
N LYS A 193 21.17 6.48 14.64
CA LYS A 193 21.75 5.13 14.90
C LYS A 193 21.30 4.50 16.21
N ASN A 194 21.18 5.28 17.28
CA ASN A 194 20.72 4.76 18.58
C ASN A 194 19.26 4.27 18.52
N VAL A 195 18.40 5.02 17.81
CA VAL A 195 17.00 4.65 17.60
C VAL A 195 16.90 3.39 16.76
N LEU A 196 17.62 3.33 15.64
CA LEU A 196 17.66 2.18 14.76
C LEU A 196 18.15 0.92 15.49
N LEU A 197 19.20 1.04 16.30
CA LEU A 197 19.76 -0.06 17.07
C LEU A 197 18.81 -0.55 18.16
N HIS A 198 18.26 0.34 18.99
CA HIS A 198 17.48 -0.06 20.15
C HIS A 198 16.01 -0.35 19.82
N SER A 199 15.40 0.44 18.95
CA SER A 199 13.96 0.37 18.68
C SER A 199 13.60 -0.49 17.48
N TYR A 200 14.52 -0.74 16.55
CA TYR A 200 14.23 -1.55 15.35
C TYR A 200 15.02 -2.85 15.30
N PHE A 201 16.31 -2.83 15.63
CA PHE A 201 17.14 -4.04 15.61
C PHE A 201 16.99 -4.89 16.89
N SER A 202 17.17 -4.26 18.07
CA SER A 202 17.15 -4.97 19.35
C SER A 202 15.73 -5.40 19.78
N ASN A 203 14.71 -4.68 19.30
CA ASN A 203 13.31 -5.05 19.51
C ASN A 203 12.86 -5.98 18.38
N ALA A 204 12.69 -7.25 18.72
CA ALA A 204 12.38 -8.28 17.75
C ALA A 204 10.96 -8.14 17.14
N ALA A 205 9.99 -7.59 17.90
CA ALA A 205 8.62 -7.41 17.42
C ALA A 205 8.52 -6.30 16.36
N THR A 206 9.30 -5.23 16.50
CA THR A 206 9.43 -4.17 15.49
C THR A 206 10.25 -4.63 14.30
N PHE A 207 11.32 -5.41 14.51
CA PHE A 207 12.14 -5.96 13.43
C PHE A 207 11.32 -6.85 12.47
N GLU A 208 10.39 -7.64 13.02
CA GLU A 208 9.50 -8.51 12.22
C GLU A 208 8.55 -7.74 11.31
N LYS A 209 8.15 -6.52 11.73
CA LYS A 209 7.26 -5.65 10.95
C LYS A 209 7.97 -5.00 9.77
N LEU A 210 9.30 -4.91 9.80
CA LEU A 210 10.06 -4.34 8.69
C LEU A 210 9.95 -5.22 7.44
N THR A 211 9.77 -4.55 6.31
CA THR A 211 9.89 -5.13 4.98
C THR A 211 11.31 -5.61 4.73
N LEU A 212 11.48 -6.45 3.70
CA LEU A 212 12.81 -6.95 3.34
C LEU A 212 13.75 -5.79 2.96
N VAL A 213 13.25 -4.79 2.25
CA VAL A 213 14.01 -3.59 1.87
C VAL A 213 14.41 -2.77 3.08
N GLU A 214 13.48 -2.52 4.01
CA GLU A 214 13.77 -1.77 5.24
C GLU A 214 14.82 -2.49 6.11
N LYS A 215 14.83 -3.83 6.17
CA LYS A 215 15.89 -4.59 6.86
C LYS A 215 17.26 -4.35 6.25
N LEU A 216 17.34 -4.24 4.91
CA LEU A 216 18.60 -3.93 4.22
C LEU A 216 19.04 -2.49 4.49
N LEU A 217 18.11 -1.54 4.48
CA LEU A 217 18.39 -0.15 4.89
C LEU A 217 18.85 -0.06 6.34
N LEU A 218 18.25 -0.85 7.24
CA LEU A 218 18.68 -0.94 8.64
C LEU A 218 20.14 -1.43 8.72
N ALA A 219 20.49 -2.47 7.95
CA ALA A 219 21.84 -3.01 7.92
C ALA A 219 22.89 -1.97 7.49
N GLU A 220 22.57 -1.01 6.62
CA GLU A 220 23.49 0.08 6.24
C GLU A 220 23.89 0.98 7.42
N ARG A 221 23.05 1.10 8.45
CA ARG A 221 23.24 2.02 9.58
C ARG A 221 23.77 1.33 10.83
N LEU A 222 23.74 0.00 10.86
CA LEU A 222 24.18 -0.81 11.99
C LEU A 222 25.71 -1.01 12.02
N PRO A 223 26.28 -1.33 13.19
CA PRO A 223 27.65 -1.84 13.27
C PRO A 223 27.87 -3.06 12.38
N LYS A 224 29.10 -3.29 11.92
CA LYS A 224 29.41 -4.35 10.93
C LYS A 224 28.91 -5.75 11.33
N GLU A 225 29.01 -6.12 12.60
CA GLU A 225 28.58 -7.43 13.10
C GLU A 225 27.06 -7.60 13.06
N ASP A 226 26.33 -6.57 13.52
CA ASP A 226 24.86 -6.54 13.50
C ASP A 226 24.33 -6.48 12.05
N ALA A 227 24.95 -5.64 11.21
CA ALA A 227 24.64 -5.52 9.79
C ALA A 227 24.83 -6.87 9.06
N ALA A 228 25.91 -7.60 9.36
CA ALA A 228 26.16 -8.91 8.79
C ALA A 228 25.07 -9.92 9.21
N THR A 229 24.62 -9.86 10.46
CA THR A 229 23.56 -10.74 10.97
C THR A 229 22.24 -10.49 10.24
N VAL A 230 21.86 -9.23 10.02
CA VAL A 230 20.67 -8.87 9.24
C VAL A 230 20.79 -9.31 7.78
N CYS A 231 21.94 -9.05 7.14
CA CYS A 231 22.15 -9.41 5.74
C CYS A 231 22.14 -10.93 5.53
N LEU A 232 22.76 -11.70 6.42
CA LEU A 232 22.73 -13.17 6.38
C LEU A 232 21.31 -13.72 6.54
N HIS A 233 20.49 -13.09 7.39
CA HIS A 233 19.07 -13.42 7.49
C HIS A 233 18.33 -13.14 6.18
N VAL A 234 18.51 -11.97 5.57
CA VAL A 234 17.88 -11.63 4.29
C VAL A 234 18.33 -12.59 3.17
N VAL A 235 19.64 -12.89 3.09
CA VAL A 235 20.20 -13.86 2.15
C VAL A 235 19.54 -15.23 2.31
N ARG A 236 19.42 -15.73 3.55
CA ARG A 236 18.75 -17.01 3.84
C ARG A 236 17.32 -17.00 3.32
N ILE A 237 16.54 -15.97 3.64
CA ILE A 237 15.13 -15.86 3.23
C ILE A 237 15.03 -15.88 1.71
N ILE A 238 15.80 -15.05 1.01
CA ILE A 238 15.72 -14.97 -0.45
C ILE A 238 16.12 -16.30 -1.08
N GLU A 239 17.27 -16.87 -0.71
CA GLU A 239 17.70 -18.16 -1.29
C GLU A 239 16.73 -19.31 -1.01
N THR A 240 15.98 -19.22 0.09
CA THR A 240 15.01 -20.25 0.49
C THR A 240 13.71 -20.17 -0.32
N TYR A 241 13.25 -18.96 -0.61
CA TYR A 241 11.93 -18.72 -1.21
C TYR A 241 11.97 -18.18 -2.64
N TYR A 242 13.14 -17.89 -3.22
CA TYR A 242 13.29 -17.39 -4.60
C TYR A 242 12.62 -18.27 -5.67
N GLY A 243 12.58 -19.59 -5.44
CA GLY A 243 11.87 -20.52 -6.31
C GLY A 243 10.36 -20.23 -6.39
N GLU A 244 9.77 -19.79 -5.27
CA GLU A 244 8.33 -19.62 -5.04
C GLU A 244 7.85 -18.17 -5.21
N SER A 245 8.75 -17.17 -5.05
CA SER A 245 8.37 -15.77 -4.86
C SER A 245 7.85 -15.07 -6.12
N THR A 246 8.44 -15.24 -7.29
CA THR A 246 7.99 -14.46 -8.48
C THR A 246 8.08 -15.22 -9.79
N GLY A 247 7.23 -14.83 -10.75
CA GLY A 247 7.31 -15.23 -12.16
C GLY A 247 8.16 -14.29 -13.02
N THR A 248 8.45 -13.08 -12.54
CA THR A 248 9.24 -12.02 -13.19
C THR A 248 10.75 -12.20 -12.98
N LYS A 249 11.24 -13.44 -13.06
CA LYS A 249 12.69 -13.74 -12.95
C LYS A 249 13.42 -13.17 -14.17
N LEU A 250 14.69 -12.82 -14.01
CA LEU A 250 15.49 -12.24 -15.10
C LEU A 250 15.39 -13.04 -16.40
N ASP A 251 15.38 -14.38 -16.33
CA ASP A 251 15.25 -15.25 -17.49
C ASP A 251 13.92 -15.07 -18.25
N ALA A 252 12.83 -14.78 -17.55
CA ALA A 252 11.51 -14.56 -18.13
C ALA A 252 11.38 -13.18 -18.78
N VAL A 253 12.08 -12.17 -18.26
CA VAL A 253 12.06 -10.79 -18.77
C VAL A 253 13.26 -10.46 -19.67
N PHE A 254 14.19 -11.39 -19.89
CA PHE A 254 15.44 -11.15 -20.61
C PHE A 254 15.23 -10.60 -22.03
N GLU A 255 14.21 -11.07 -22.75
CA GLU A 255 13.86 -10.52 -24.07
C GLU A 255 13.41 -9.06 -24.01
N HIS A 256 12.65 -8.68 -22.98
CA HIS A 256 12.24 -7.28 -22.77
C HIS A 256 13.46 -6.42 -22.44
N VAL A 257 14.39 -6.94 -21.63
CA VAL A 257 15.67 -6.28 -21.32
C VAL A 257 16.46 -5.98 -22.60
N MET A 258 16.51 -6.94 -23.56
CA MET A 258 17.23 -6.80 -24.83
C MET A 258 16.53 -5.91 -25.86
N THR A 259 15.26 -5.54 -25.67
CA THR A 259 14.46 -4.82 -26.68
C THR A 259 13.95 -3.45 -26.22
N ALA A 260 13.85 -3.19 -24.92
CA ALA A 260 13.19 -2.01 -24.36
C ALA A 260 13.70 -0.66 -24.91
N LYS A 261 15.01 -0.50 -25.15
CA LYS A 261 15.55 0.75 -25.72
C LYS A 261 15.15 1.01 -27.17
N SER A 262 14.77 -0.03 -27.91
CA SER A 262 14.44 0.09 -29.33
C SER A 262 13.03 0.67 -29.56
N THR A 263 12.21 0.76 -28.51
CA THR A 263 10.77 1.06 -28.58
C THR A 263 10.44 2.54 -28.24
N GLU A 264 11.39 3.33 -27.73
CA GLU A 264 11.13 4.66 -27.15
C GLU A 264 10.72 5.78 -28.15
N GLN A 265 10.50 5.52 -29.44
CA GLN A 265 10.26 6.57 -30.43
C GLN A 265 8.83 6.77 -30.95
N SER A 266 7.84 5.92 -30.60
CA SER A 266 6.48 6.05 -31.18
C SER A 266 5.32 6.27 -30.20
N ASP A 267 5.40 5.82 -28.94
CA ASP A 267 4.16 5.59 -28.17
C ASP A 267 3.87 6.61 -27.06
N LEU A 268 4.83 7.44 -26.66
CA LEU A 268 4.69 8.36 -25.51
C LEU A 268 3.84 9.62 -25.76
N VAL A 269 3.38 9.86 -27.00
CA VAL A 269 2.55 11.05 -27.33
C VAL A 269 1.05 10.78 -27.23
N GLN A 270 0.62 9.51 -27.21
CA GLN A 270 -0.81 9.18 -27.32
C GLN A 270 -1.56 9.10 -25.98
N TYR A 271 -0.88 8.95 -24.84
CA TYR A 271 -1.55 8.67 -23.56
C TYR A 271 -1.88 9.89 -22.68
N ARG A 272 -1.59 11.13 -23.13
CA ARG A 272 -1.98 12.37 -22.40
C ARG A 272 -3.40 12.85 -22.68
N GLN A 273 -4.16 12.20 -23.56
CA GLN A 273 -5.54 12.60 -23.84
C GLN A 273 -6.50 11.67 -23.10
N HIS A 274 -7.19 12.26 -22.13
CA HIS A 274 -8.30 11.64 -21.40
C HIS A 274 -9.31 10.97 -22.35
N ASP A 275 -9.74 9.77 -21.96
CA ASP A 275 -10.87 9.03 -22.53
C ASP A 275 -12.12 9.91 -22.64
N ASP A 276 -12.49 10.23 -23.88
CA ASP A 276 -13.88 10.31 -24.31
C ASP A 276 -13.93 10.13 -25.83
N SER A 277 -14.15 8.90 -26.29
CA SER A 277 -15.03 8.58 -27.42
C SER A 277 -14.82 7.16 -27.95
N THR A 278 -15.92 6.42 -28.03
CA THR A 278 -16.07 5.20 -28.81
C THR A 278 -15.99 5.50 -30.30
N THR A 279 -15.06 4.87 -31.04
CA THR A 279 -15.30 4.17 -32.33
C THR A 279 -13.97 3.64 -32.92
N PRO A 280 -13.96 2.47 -33.58
CA PRO A 280 -12.75 1.92 -34.19
C PRO A 280 -12.54 2.46 -35.61
N ALA A 281 -11.40 3.12 -35.86
CA ALA A 281 -10.95 3.45 -37.21
C ALA A 281 -10.05 2.32 -37.75
N TYR A 282 -10.55 1.66 -38.79
CA TYR A 282 -9.77 0.82 -39.70
C TYR A 282 -8.74 1.68 -40.45
N SER A 283 -7.49 1.23 -40.56
CA SER A 283 -6.50 1.78 -41.48
C SER A 283 -6.16 0.74 -42.57
N PRO A 284 -6.28 1.11 -43.87
CA PRO A 284 -6.04 0.22 -45.01
C PRO A 284 -4.60 0.32 -45.54
N THR A 285 -4.29 -0.56 -46.50
CA THR A 285 -3.20 -0.53 -47.50
C THR A 285 -1.96 -1.40 -47.24
N SER A 286 -2.01 -2.60 -47.83
CA SER A 286 -0.89 -3.19 -48.60
C SER A 286 -1.36 -3.32 -50.06
N PRO A 287 -0.59 -2.89 -51.09
CA PRO A 287 -0.95 -3.07 -52.50
C PRO A 287 -0.56 -4.49 -52.99
N ALA A 288 -1.50 -5.27 -53.55
CA ALA A 288 -1.85 -5.43 -54.98
C ALA A 288 -0.74 -6.17 -55.80
N TYR A 289 -0.90 -7.31 -56.50
CA TYR A 289 -1.91 -7.87 -57.43
C TYR A 289 -1.74 -9.43 -57.46
N SER A 290 -2.75 -10.34 -57.48
CA SER A 290 -3.81 -10.69 -58.49
C SER A 290 -3.39 -11.86 -59.45
N PRO A 291 -4.26 -12.49 -60.27
CA PRO A 291 -5.46 -13.31 -59.98
C PRO A 291 -5.58 -14.61 -60.86
N THR A 292 -6.48 -15.54 -60.52
CA THR A 292 -7.35 -16.25 -61.50
C THR A 292 -8.50 -17.01 -60.83
N SER A 293 -9.73 -16.54 -61.12
CA SER A 293 -11.08 -17.08 -60.82
C SER A 293 -11.44 -18.27 -61.78
N PRO A 294 -12.63 -18.92 -61.77
CA PRO A 294 -13.91 -18.49 -61.15
C PRO A 294 -14.85 -19.55 -60.53
N ALA A 295 -15.86 -18.98 -59.88
CA ALA A 295 -17.06 -19.51 -59.24
C ALA A 295 -17.88 -20.56 -60.02
N TYR A 296 -18.56 -21.46 -59.29
CA TYR A 296 -20.01 -21.71 -59.37
C TYR A 296 -20.48 -22.53 -58.15
N SER A 297 -21.57 -22.07 -57.51
CA SER A 297 -22.46 -22.76 -56.56
C SER A 297 -23.90 -22.35 -56.97
N PRO A 298 -25.03 -22.82 -56.39
CA PRO A 298 -25.25 -23.78 -55.29
C PRO A 298 -26.45 -24.76 -55.50
N THR A 299 -26.56 -25.79 -54.64
CA THR A 299 -27.82 -26.44 -54.18
C THR A 299 -27.51 -27.20 -52.86
N SER A 300 -27.63 -26.55 -51.69
CA SER A 300 -28.67 -26.68 -50.63
C SER A 300 -28.85 -28.11 -50.06
N SER A 301 -28.72 -28.41 -48.75
CA SER A 301 -29.19 -27.66 -47.57
C SER A 301 -28.40 -27.92 -46.26
N ALA A 302 -28.20 -26.83 -45.51
CA ALA A 302 -28.23 -26.66 -44.04
C ALA A 302 -27.34 -27.51 -43.09
N PRO A 303 -26.26 -26.91 -42.55
CA PRO A 303 -25.72 -27.16 -41.22
C PRO A 303 -26.13 -26.07 -40.21
N VAL A 304 -26.45 -26.46 -38.98
CA VAL A 304 -26.81 -25.57 -37.85
C VAL A 304 -25.56 -25.39 -36.94
N PRO A 305 -25.34 -24.21 -36.32
CA PRO A 305 -23.99 -23.69 -36.06
C PRO A 305 -23.37 -24.17 -34.74
N THR A 306 -22.09 -24.56 -34.80
CA THR A 306 -21.22 -24.75 -33.65
C THR A 306 -20.56 -23.44 -33.26
N LEU A 307 -21.12 -22.81 -32.23
CA LEU A 307 -20.52 -21.69 -31.53
C LEU A 307 -19.42 -22.21 -30.60
N ASN A 308 -18.21 -21.71 -30.80
CA ASN A 308 -17.10 -21.82 -29.86
C ASN A 308 -17.47 -21.04 -28.59
N ARG A 309 -17.94 -21.76 -27.56
CA ARG A 309 -18.03 -21.26 -26.19
C ARG A 309 -17.28 -22.23 -25.30
N ARG A 310 -16.17 -21.75 -24.74
CA ARG A 310 -15.35 -22.42 -23.73
C ARG A 310 -16.25 -23.07 -22.69
N MET A 311 -16.34 -24.39 -22.76
CA MET A 311 -17.10 -25.22 -21.83
C MET A 311 -16.29 -25.52 -20.59
N VAL A 312 -16.93 -25.20 -19.47
CA VAL A 312 -16.76 -25.76 -18.14
C VAL A 312 -16.85 -27.28 -18.21
N ALA A 313 -15.90 -28.00 -17.58
CA ALA A 313 -16.07 -29.41 -17.27
C ALA A 313 -16.83 -29.56 -15.94
N PHE A 314 -18.05 -30.10 -16.03
CA PHE A 314 -18.81 -30.63 -14.90
C PHE A 314 -18.17 -31.94 -14.39
N ARG A 315 -18.03 -32.08 -13.07
CA ARG A 315 -18.19 -33.38 -12.39
C ARG A 315 -19.15 -33.23 -11.21
N MET A 316 -20.03 -34.21 -11.11
CA MET A 316 -21.25 -34.27 -10.30
C MET A 316 -21.04 -34.08 -8.78
N ALA A 317 -22.04 -33.45 -8.16
CA ALA A 317 -22.23 -33.40 -6.70
C ALA A 317 -22.66 -34.76 -6.12
N PRO A 318 -22.57 -34.92 -4.79
CA PRO A 318 -23.83 -34.97 -4.04
C PRO A 318 -23.93 -33.90 -2.94
N GLN A 319 -25.19 -33.55 -2.70
CA GLN A 319 -25.79 -32.48 -1.89
C GLN A 319 -25.30 -32.34 -0.44
N ARG A 320 -25.15 -31.09 0.04
CA ARG A 320 -26.02 -30.49 1.08
C ARG A 320 -25.74 -28.99 1.32
N ALA A 321 -26.81 -28.21 1.10
CA ALA A 321 -27.18 -26.87 1.55
C ALA A 321 -26.18 -25.95 2.29
N SER A 322 -25.93 -24.78 1.70
CA SER A 322 -25.72 -23.50 2.39
C SER A 322 -26.39 -22.37 1.59
N MET A 323 -27.23 -21.59 2.26
CA MET A 323 -27.73 -20.28 1.80
C MET A 323 -26.61 -19.25 1.97
N GLU A 324 -26.26 -18.51 0.92
CA GLU A 324 -25.52 -17.25 1.04
C GLU A 324 -26.51 -16.10 0.88
N ALA A 325 -26.52 -15.22 1.88
CA ALA A 325 -27.15 -13.91 1.83
C ALA A 325 -26.08 -12.87 1.51
N THR A 326 -26.37 -12.04 0.50
CA THR A 326 -25.71 -10.79 0.15
C THR A 326 -25.73 -9.81 1.32
N VAL A 327 -24.57 -9.25 1.70
CA VAL A 327 -24.49 -8.10 2.62
C VAL A 327 -23.34 -7.16 2.21
N ASN A 328 -23.73 -5.94 1.82
CA ASN A 328 -22.95 -4.70 1.88
C ASN A 328 -22.46 -4.43 3.31
N ARG A 329 -21.22 -3.96 3.49
CA ARG A 329 -20.78 -3.21 4.70
C ARG A 329 -19.45 -2.51 4.43
N ASP A 330 -19.40 -1.17 4.41
CA ASP A 330 -19.34 -0.24 5.56
C ASP A 330 -18.22 -0.51 6.56
N ARG A 331 -17.37 0.52 6.69
CA ARG A 331 -16.35 0.75 7.73
C ARG A 331 -16.93 0.48 9.12
N VAL A 332 -16.19 -0.27 9.96
CA VAL A 332 -16.02 -0.07 11.43
C VAL A 332 -15.18 -1.21 12.04
N LEU A 333 -14.26 -0.81 12.93
CA LEU A 333 -13.63 -1.52 14.06
C LEU A 333 -13.99 -3.01 14.30
N GLN A 334 -13.00 -3.90 14.31
CA GLN A 334 -13.03 -5.21 14.99
C GLN A 334 -11.60 -5.48 15.52
N SER A 335 -11.30 -5.60 16.82
CA SER A 335 -11.83 -6.50 17.87
C SER A 335 -11.79 -7.97 17.44
N ALA A 336 -10.61 -8.59 17.57
CA ALA A 336 -10.42 -10.02 17.41
C ALA A 336 -10.86 -10.77 18.68
N THR A 337 -11.96 -11.52 18.58
CA THR A 337 -12.24 -12.65 19.50
C THR A 337 -11.94 -13.95 18.78
N ILE A 338 -10.82 -14.60 19.15
CA ILE A 338 -10.53 -15.99 18.79
C ILE A 338 -11.19 -16.89 19.85
N GLY A 339 -12.01 -17.82 19.39
CA GLY A 339 -12.47 -18.95 20.18
C GLY A 339 -11.43 -20.06 20.21
N GLY A 340 -11.15 -20.59 21.40
CA GLY A 340 -10.33 -21.77 21.63
C GLY A 340 -10.39 -22.15 23.11
N GLY A 341 -11.15 -23.20 23.42
CA GLY A 341 -11.53 -23.57 24.77
C GLY A 341 -10.41 -24.20 25.60
N ALA A 342 -10.46 -23.93 26.91
CA ALA A 342 -10.05 -24.87 27.94
C ALA A 342 -10.85 -24.59 29.22
N THR A 343 -11.43 -25.65 29.75
CA THR A 343 -12.28 -25.76 30.94
C THR A 343 -11.56 -25.39 32.23
N PHE A 344 -12.20 -24.61 33.12
CA PHE A 344 -12.15 -24.80 34.58
C PHE A 344 -13.36 -24.14 35.24
N GLY A 345 -14.04 -24.86 36.13
CA GLY A 345 -15.39 -24.56 36.60
C GLY A 345 -15.51 -23.93 37.99
N ALA A 346 -16.78 -23.67 38.32
CA ALA A 346 -17.41 -23.30 39.60
C ALA A 346 -17.25 -21.82 40.01
N MET A 347 -18.27 -21.08 40.49
CA MET A 347 -19.60 -21.45 41.00
C MET A 347 -20.49 -20.18 41.14
N ARG A 348 -21.79 -20.32 40.83
CA ARG A 348 -22.99 -19.59 41.35
C ARG A 348 -23.06 -18.06 41.23
N ALA A 349 -24.20 -17.41 41.02
CA ALA A 349 -25.60 -17.70 40.64
C ALA A 349 -26.31 -16.34 40.74
N PHE A 350 -27.22 -15.99 39.83
CA PHE A 350 -28.54 -15.43 40.14
C PHE A 350 -29.39 -15.41 38.85
N ALA A 351 -30.58 -16.02 38.95
CA ALA A 351 -31.57 -16.30 37.91
C ALA A 351 -32.38 -15.04 37.52
N ALA A 352 -32.65 -14.77 36.23
CA ALA A 352 -33.89 -15.01 35.44
C ALA A 352 -35.15 -14.22 35.91
N PRO A 353 -36.19 -13.93 35.08
CA PRO A 353 -36.39 -14.06 33.62
C PRO A 353 -36.97 -12.76 32.95
N PRO A 354 -37.27 -12.72 31.63
CA PRO A 354 -38.04 -11.64 31.00
C PRO A 354 -39.53 -12.00 30.85
N PRO A 355 -40.44 -11.01 30.74
CA PRO A 355 -41.74 -11.23 30.13
C PRO A 355 -41.94 -10.41 28.84
N ALA A 356 -42.80 -11.00 28.01
CA ALA A 356 -43.27 -10.61 26.70
C ALA A 356 -44.36 -9.49 26.76
N PRO A 357 -44.89 -9.03 25.60
CA PRO A 357 -45.47 -7.70 25.40
C PRO A 357 -47.00 -7.63 25.58
N TYR A 358 -47.52 -6.42 25.85
CA TYR A 358 -48.93 -6.00 25.70
C TYR A 358 -48.91 -4.56 25.13
N ALA A 359 -49.47 -4.30 23.93
CA ALA A 359 -50.89 -4.05 23.64
C ALA A 359 -51.39 -2.76 24.35
N ARG A 360 -51.45 -1.63 23.63
CA ARG A 360 -52.59 -1.06 22.85
C ARG A 360 -53.59 -0.31 23.75
N ASP A 361 -53.76 0.98 23.43
CA ASP A 361 -55.01 1.75 23.28
C ASP A 361 -54.59 3.23 23.08
N ASN A 362 -54.57 3.74 21.84
CA ASN A 362 -55.66 4.33 21.06
C ASN A 362 -56.39 5.47 21.78
N ASP A 363 -56.28 6.67 21.18
CA ASP A 363 -57.35 7.61 20.80
C ASP A 363 -56.62 8.68 19.95
N ASP A 364 -56.66 8.61 18.61
CA ASP A 364 -57.71 9.15 17.71
C ASP A 364 -57.81 10.69 17.90
N GLU A 365 -57.68 11.57 16.89
CA GLU A 365 -58.25 11.57 15.53
C GLU A 365 -57.34 12.40 14.59
N ASP A 366 -57.00 11.84 13.42
CA ASP A 366 -57.48 12.20 12.06
C ASP A 366 -56.95 13.53 11.49
N SER A 367 -56.62 13.70 10.22
CA SER A 367 -56.61 12.94 8.95
C SER A 367 -55.88 13.91 7.98
N ASP A 368 -55.28 13.58 6.84
CA ASP A 368 -55.61 12.57 5.84
C ASP A 368 -54.38 12.33 4.95
N SER A 369 -54.36 11.09 4.47
CA SER A 369 -53.49 10.34 3.57
C SER A 369 -53.22 11.02 2.21
N GLY A 370 -52.04 10.83 1.59
CA GLY A 370 -51.68 9.68 0.72
C GLY A 370 -51.49 10.23 -0.71
N SER A 371 -50.59 9.77 -1.58
CA SER A 371 -49.89 8.51 -1.73
C SER A 371 -48.66 8.69 -2.65
N ASP A 372 -47.83 7.67 -2.63
CA ASP A 372 -46.68 7.30 -3.48
C ASP A 372 -46.77 7.65 -4.98
N ASP A 373 -45.64 7.94 -5.63
CA ASP A 373 -44.92 6.94 -6.45
C ASP A 373 -43.62 7.52 -7.07
N ASP A 374 -42.67 6.60 -7.29
CA ASP A 374 -41.38 6.70 -7.97
C ASP A 374 -41.41 7.41 -9.34
N ASP A 375 -40.28 8.01 -9.76
CA ASP A 375 -39.56 7.58 -10.98
C ASP A 375 -38.40 8.52 -11.41
N SER A 376 -37.25 7.88 -11.66
CA SER A 376 -36.40 8.02 -12.86
C SER A 376 -36.09 9.41 -13.43
N TRP A 377 -34.83 9.85 -13.30
CA TRP A 377 -34.27 10.90 -14.18
C TRP A 377 -33.56 10.27 -15.38
N GLU A 378 -34.26 10.27 -16.52
CA GLU A 378 -33.68 10.00 -17.84
C GLU A 378 -32.91 11.23 -18.36
N ASN A 379 -31.75 10.96 -18.94
CA ASN A 379 -30.97 11.87 -19.78
C ASN A 379 -31.79 12.29 -21.01
N ILE A 380 -31.88 13.59 -21.26
CA ILE A 380 -32.27 14.13 -22.57
C ILE A 380 -31.13 15.01 -23.10
N SER A 381 -30.49 14.48 -24.14
CA SER A 381 -29.66 15.21 -25.08
C SER A 381 -30.51 16.17 -25.94
N HIS A 382 -29.96 17.34 -26.24
CA HIS A 382 -30.35 18.12 -27.41
C HIS A 382 -29.11 18.79 -28.00
N ASP A 383 -28.67 18.23 -29.12
CA ASP A 383 -27.81 18.90 -30.10
C ASP A 383 -28.60 20.00 -30.82
N GLY A 384 -27.91 21.08 -31.15
CA GLY A 384 -28.41 22.19 -31.96
C GLY A 384 -27.23 23.03 -32.45
N ASP A 385 -26.88 22.77 -33.71
CA ASP A 385 -25.72 23.18 -34.51
C ASP A 385 -25.68 24.66 -34.94
N ASP A 386 -24.50 25.04 -35.43
CA ASP A 386 -24.13 26.11 -36.38
C ASP A 386 -23.89 27.56 -35.94
N GLY A 387 -22.64 28.01 -36.16
CA GLY A 387 -22.30 29.40 -36.40
C GLY A 387 -20.81 29.77 -36.31
N ASP A 388 -20.00 29.36 -37.30
CA ASP A 388 -18.65 29.90 -37.58
C ASP A 388 -18.64 31.44 -37.70
N ILE A 389 -17.54 32.10 -37.29
CA ILE A 389 -16.85 33.25 -37.95
C ILE A 389 -15.70 33.80 -37.05
N ASP A 390 -14.48 33.49 -37.48
CA ASP A 390 -13.36 34.39 -37.84
C ASP A 390 -12.58 35.22 -36.78
N GLU A 391 -11.26 35.05 -36.84
CA GLU A 391 -10.21 35.76 -36.10
C GLU A 391 -10.13 37.25 -36.49
N ARG A 392 -9.96 38.15 -35.51
CA ARG A 392 -9.05 39.31 -35.65
C ARG A 392 -8.71 40.00 -34.33
N ALA A 393 -7.41 40.20 -34.16
CA ALA A 393 -6.78 41.01 -33.12
C ALA A 393 -7.20 42.49 -33.21
N THR A 394 -7.60 43.06 -32.07
CA THR A 394 -7.41 44.48 -31.75
C THR A 394 -7.24 44.65 -30.24
N THR A 395 -6.07 45.13 -29.88
CA THR A 395 -5.67 45.62 -28.56
C THR A 395 -6.36 46.95 -28.25
N GLU A 396 -7.19 46.98 -27.20
CA GLU A 396 -7.55 48.22 -26.49
C GLU A 396 -7.48 47.96 -24.96
N PRO A 397 -6.79 48.78 -24.17
CA PRO A 397 -6.73 48.61 -22.72
C PRO A 397 -7.91 49.35 -22.08
N THR A 398 -9.05 48.69 -21.91
CA THR A 398 -10.04 49.16 -20.94
C THR A 398 -9.69 48.58 -19.58
N THR A 399 -9.15 49.40 -18.68
CA THR A 399 -9.12 49.12 -17.24
C THR A 399 -10.56 49.15 -16.69
N LYS A 400 -11.36 48.15 -17.04
CA LYS A 400 -12.47 47.73 -16.20
C LYS A 400 -11.80 47.04 -15.01
N LYS A 401 -11.86 47.66 -13.82
CA LYS A 401 -11.56 46.94 -12.57
C LYS A 401 -12.32 45.62 -12.64
N GLN A 402 -11.62 44.50 -12.78
CA GLN A 402 -12.23 43.17 -12.63
C GLN A 402 -12.97 43.19 -11.31
N ARG A 403 -14.29 42.96 -11.35
CA ARG A 403 -15.06 42.80 -10.11
C ARG A 403 -14.43 41.63 -9.36
N LYS A 404 -14.05 41.86 -8.11
CA LYS A 404 -13.48 40.81 -7.28
C LYS A 404 -14.57 39.75 -7.07
N VAL A 405 -14.24 38.50 -7.33
CA VAL A 405 -15.16 37.37 -7.16
C VAL A 405 -14.99 36.84 -5.75
N TYR A 406 -16.09 36.63 -5.03
CA TYR A 406 -16.04 35.97 -3.73
C TYR A 406 -15.74 34.48 -3.91
N VAL A 407 -14.67 33.97 -3.31
CA VAL A 407 -14.34 32.54 -3.38
C VAL A 407 -14.97 31.83 -2.19
N ALA A 408 -15.90 30.92 -2.44
CA ALA A 408 -16.51 30.12 -1.38
C ALA A 408 -15.44 29.24 -0.70
N PRO A 409 -15.44 29.12 0.64
CA PRO A 409 -14.51 28.25 1.35
C PRO A 409 -14.60 26.77 0.95
N GLY A 410 -15.79 26.31 0.58
CA GLY A 410 -16.05 24.94 0.16
C GLY A 410 -16.17 23.92 1.31
N ALA A 411 -16.30 22.64 0.95
CA ALA A 411 -16.39 21.53 1.89
C ALA A 411 -15.12 21.39 2.76
N THR A 412 -15.28 20.91 4.00
CA THR A 412 -14.13 20.58 4.85
C THR A 412 -13.49 19.28 4.37
N TYR A 413 -12.19 19.32 4.07
CA TYR A 413 -11.41 18.13 3.74
C TYR A 413 -10.58 17.67 4.93
N LEU A 414 -10.41 16.36 5.03
CA LEU A 414 -9.44 15.73 5.91
C LEU A 414 -8.15 15.49 5.12
N VAL A 415 -7.08 16.17 5.51
CA VAL A 415 -5.74 15.94 4.97
C VAL A 415 -5.05 14.91 5.86
N GLY A 416 -4.82 13.73 5.30
CA GLY A 416 -4.00 12.68 5.89
C GLY A 416 -2.60 12.69 5.28
N GLU A 417 -1.61 12.29 6.08
CA GLU A 417 -0.25 12.11 5.57
C GLU A 417 -0.20 10.92 4.60
N ARG A 418 0.20 11.18 3.34
CA ARG A 418 0.52 10.13 2.37
C ARG A 418 1.96 9.68 2.63
N ARG A 419 2.16 8.58 3.37
CA ARG A 419 3.52 8.06 3.65
C ARG A 419 4.20 7.50 2.39
N TYR A 420 3.39 6.94 1.49
CA TYR A 420 3.81 6.36 0.21
C TYR A 420 2.93 6.97 -0.90
N HIS A 421 3.52 7.24 -2.07
CA HIS A 421 2.85 7.95 -3.16
C HIS A 421 3.36 7.49 -4.53
N ASP A 422 2.46 7.06 -5.41
CA ASP A 422 2.68 6.59 -6.78
C ASP A 422 2.16 7.60 -7.79
N GLY A 423 1.92 8.84 -7.35
CA GLY A 423 1.36 9.91 -8.18
C GLY A 423 -0.11 9.76 -8.52
N LYS A 424 -0.81 8.76 -8.00
CA LYS A 424 -2.29 8.68 -8.06
C LYS A 424 -2.90 9.38 -6.85
N ASP A 425 -4.08 9.97 -7.05
CA ASP A 425 -4.81 10.64 -5.96
C ASP A 425 -5.52 9.68 -4.99
N GLU A 426 -5.44 8.37 -5.26
CA GLU A 426 -6.04 7.33 -4.45
C GLU A 426 -5.20 7.02 -3.20
N PRO A 427 -5.85 6.67 -2.06
CA PRO A 427 -5.13 6.23 -0.87
C PRO A 427 -4.36 4.94 -1.16
N GLN A 428 -3.04 4.96 -0.97
CA GLN A 428 -2.20 3.78 -1.14
C GLN A 428 -2.37 2.76 -0.03
N GLN A 429 -1.99 1.52 -0.33
CA GLN A 429 -1.86 0.49 0.70
C GLN A 429 -0.75 0.86 1.70
N PRO A 430 -0.90 0.46 2.98
CA PRO A 430 0.17 0.60 3.98
C PRO A 430 1.50 0.02 3.46
N GLY A 431 2.61 0.74 3.66
CA GLY A 431 3.92 0.30 3.18
C GLY A 431 4.18 0.52 1.69
N GLY A 432 3.35 1.28 0.96
CA GLY A 432 3.53 1.50 -0.48
C GLY A 432 3.31 0.24 -1.31
N GLY A 433 2.52 -0.70 -0.77
CA GLY A 433 2.33 -2.05 -1.31
C GLY A 433 3.45 -3.03 -0.98
N LEU A 434 4.48 -2.64 -0.22
CA LEU A 434 5.47 -3.58 0.31
C LEU A 434 4.90 -4.38 1.48
N VAL A 435 5.23 -5.67 1.52
CA VAL A 435 4.74 -6.63 2.52
C VAL A 435 5.89 -7.03 3.45
N ALA A 436 5.64 -7.03 4.76
CA ALA A 436 6.59 -7.50 5.76
C ALA A 436 7.01 -8.96 5.47
N THR A 437 8.29 -9.28 5.67
CA THR A 437 8.87 -10.57 5.24
C THR A 437 8.12 -11.78 5.82
N LEU A 438 7.73 -11.71 7.09
CA LEU A 438 7.05 -12.82 7.77
C LEU A 438 5.66 -13.07 7.19
N THR A 439 4.90 -11.99 6.95
CA THR A 439 3.56 -12.05 6.36
C THR A 439 3.63 -12.65 4.96
N ALA A 440 4.59 -12.22 4.15
CA ALA A 440 4.82 -12.75 2.79
C ALA A 440 5.05 -14.27 2.81
N VAL A 441 5.88 -14.76 3.74
CA VAL A 441 6.19 -16.20 3.86
C VAL A 441 5.01 -17.01 4.40
N GLN A 442 4.34 -16.53 5.45
CA GLN A 442 3.24 -17.27 6.10
C GLN A 442 1.99 -17.35 5.22
N GLN A 443 1.65 -16.25 4.55
CA GLN A 443 0.46 -16.16 3.70
C GLN A 443 0.73 -16.51 2.24
N LYS A 444 2.01 -16.75 1.88
CA LYS A 444 2.47 -16.94 0.49
C LYS A 444 2.10 -15.77 -0.42
N THR A 445 2.11 -14.56 0.14
CA THR A 445 1.84 -13.30 -0.55
C THR A 445 3.15 -12.70 -1.04
N TRP A 446 3.57 -13.09 -2.24
CA TRP A 446 4.91 -12.76 -2.74
C TRP A 446 5.01 -11.41 -3.47
N VAL A 447 3.91 -10.90 -4.00
CA VAL A 447 3.85 -9.54 -4.60
C VAL A 447 4.12 -8.52 -3.48
N GLY A 448 5.02 -7.57 -3.73
CA GLY A 448 5.45 -6.58 -2.73
C GLY A 448 6.42 -7.12 -1.67
N SER A 449 6.83 -8.40 -1.72
CA SER A 449 7.72 -8.99 -0.71
C SER A 449 9.19 -8.62 -0.86
N ALA A 450 9.59 -8.10 -2.04
CA ALA A 450 10.98 -7.85 -2.42
C ALA A 450 11.90 -9.10 -2.36
N ILE A 451 11.33 -10.30 -2.39
CA ILE A 451 12.09 -11.56 -2.44
C ILE A 451 12.50 -11.85 -3.88
N ASN A 452 13.60 -11.24 -4.33
CA ASN A 452 14.16 -11.41 -5.68
C ASN A 452 15.70 -11.32 -5.69
N ARG A 453 16.30 -11.54 -6.86
CA ARG A 453 17.76 -11.58 -7.00
C ARG A 453 18.42 -10.22 -6.86
N PHE A 454 17.73 -9.12 -7.21
CA PHE A 454 18.24 -7.76 -7.02
C PHE A 454 18.57 -7.46 -5.55
N TRP A 455 17.61 -7.69 -4.65
CA TRP A 455 17.83 -7.46 -3.21
C TRP A 455 18.79 -8.48 -2.59
N LEU A 456 18.93 -9.68 -3.17
CA LEU A 456 19.98 -10.63 -2.79
C LEU A 456 21.38 -10.09 -3.12
N ASP A 457 21.56 -9.54 -4.32
CA ASP A 457 22.82 -8.90 -4.71
C ASP A 457 23.10 -7.69 -3.80
N TYR A 458 22.08 -6.91 -3.44
CA TYR A 458 22.23 -5.80 -2.49
C TYR A 458 22.66 -6.26 -1.10
N ALA A 459 22.05 -7.32 -0.56
CA ALA A 459 22.44 -7.91 0.72
C ALA A 459 23.90 -8.39 0.71
N ARG A 460 24.34 -8.99 -0.40
CA ARG A 460 25.73 -9.45 -0.57
C ARG A 460 26.71 -8.30 -0.73
N TYR A 461 26.31 -7.23 -1.41
CA TYR A 461 27.08 -5.99 -1.50
C TYR A 461 27.29 -5.36 -0.12
N LEU A 462 26.26 -5.30 0.73
CA LEU A 462 26.39 -4.78 2.10
C LEU A 462 27.31 -5.64 2.98
N LEU A 463 27.32 -6.97 2.79
CA LEU A 463 28.23 -7.88 3.48
C LEU A 463 29.69 -7.70 3.06
N SER A 464 29.93 -7.48 1.78
CA SER A 464 31.28 -7.39 1.20
C SER A 464 31.25 -6.46 -0.01
N PRO A 465 31.43 -5.13 0.20
CA PRO A 465 31.41 -4.15 -0.86
C PRO A 465 32.54 -4.42 -1.86
N SER A 466 32.19 -4.74 -3.11
CA SER A 466 33.14 -5.02 -4.18
C SER A 466 33.59 -3.77 -4.92
N SER A 467 32.83 -2.68 -4.83
CA SER A 467 33.12 -1.36 -5.40
C SER A 467 32.40 -0.27 -4.62
N ASP A 468 32.69 1.01 -4.89
CA ASP A 468 32.03 2.14 -4.24
C ASP A 468 30.56 2.33 -4.68
N VAL A 469 30.14 1.64 -5.74
CA VAL A 469 28.85 1.82 -6.39
C VAL A 469 28.12 0.48 -6.49
N PHE A 470 26.88 0.41 -6.02
CA PHE A 470 26.09 -0.82 -6.13
C PHE A 470 25.50 -0.97 -7.55
N LEU A 471 25.78 -2.09 -8.22
CA LEU A 471 25.16 -2.45 -9.50
C LEU A 471 24.64 -3.88 -9.42
N SER A 472 23.43 -4.13 -9.93
CA SER A 472 22.90 -5.48 -10.11
C SER A 472 22.18 -5.60 -11.45
N ALA A 473 22.55 -6.62 -12.22
CA ALA A 473 21.87 -6.98 -13.46
C ALA A 473 20.50 -7.64 -13.22
N SER A 474 20.15 -7.90 -11.97
CA SER A 474 18.84 -8.42 -11.60
C SER A 474 17.83 -7.31 -11.26
N PHE A 475 18.17 -6.03 -11.47
CA PHE A 475 17.23 -4.92 -11.24
C PHE A 475 15.86 -5.04 -11.95
N PRO A 476 15.72 -5.71 -13.11
CA PRO A 476 14.40 -5.94 -13.72
C PRO A 476 13.45 -6.78 -12.86
N GLU A 477 13.97 -7.53 -11.87
CA GLU A 477 13.14 -8.33 -10.95
C GLU A 477 12.50 -7.49 -9.83
N ALA A 478 12.98 -6.26 -9.60
CA ALA A 478 12.51 -5.35 -8.55
C ALA A 478 11.32 -4.49 -9.03
N CYS A 479 10.29 -5.14 -9.58
CA CYS A 479 9.15 -4.50 -10.22
C CYS A 479 7.80 -4.96 -9.66
N SER A 480 7.76 -5.51 -8.43
CA SER A 480 6.52 -6.06 -7.88
C SER A 480 5.55 -5.01 -7.33
N SER A 481 6.06 -3.82 -7.00
CA SER A 481 5.27 -2.63 -6.68
C SER A 481 6.03 -1.37 -7.09
N PHE A 482 5.30 -0.26 -7.22
CA PHE A 482 5.88 1.06 -7.46
C PHE A 482 6.95 1.42 -6.41
N ALA A 483 6.66 1.15 -5.14
CA ALA A 483 7.58 1.44 -4.06
C ALA A 483 8.89 0.65 -4.21
N GLU A 484 8.80 -0.64 -4.52
CA GLU A 484 9.97 -1.47 -4.76
C GLU A 484 10.82 -0.94 -5.92
N ALA A 485 10.20 -0.60 -7.05
CA ALA A 485 10.90 -0.10 -8.24
C ALA A 485 11.63 1.21 -7.95
N THR A 486 10.97 2.15 -7.27
CA THR A 486 11.57 3.45 -6.91
C THR A 486 12.71 3.28 -5.90
N LEU A 487 12.55 2.40 -4.91
CA LEU A 487 13.61 2.08 -3.94
C LEU A 487 14.79 1.38 -4.61
N ALA A 488 14.55 0.49 -5.58
CA ALA A 488 15.61 -0.15 -6.36
C ALA A 488 16.40 0.88 -7.18
N LEU A 489 15.72 1.83 -7.85
CA LEU A 489 16.37 2.95 -8.55
C LEU A 489 17.18 3.86 -7.62
N SER A 490 16.74 4.03 -6.37
CA SER A 490 17.45 4.85 -5.37
C SER A 490 18.83 4.26 -5.01
N VAL A 491 18.92 2.94 -4.81
CA VAL A 491 20.16 2.26 -4.42
C VAL A 491 21.00 1.84 -5.63
N LEU A 492 20.40 1.69 -6.81
CA LEU A 492 21.09 1.33 -8.04
C LEU A 492 22.04 2.45 -8.48
N GLY A 493 23.32 2.17 -8.54
CA GLY A 493 24.39 3.13 -8.77
C GLY A 493 24.58 3.62 -10.21
N LEU A 494 23.57 3.53 -11.07
CA LEU A 494 23.62 4.12 -12.41
C LEU A 494 23.61 5.67 -12.31
N PRO A 495 24.34 6.37 -13.19
CA PRO A 495 24.33 7.83 -13.24
C PRO A 495 23.05 8.37 -13.89
N PHE A 496 22.71 9.64 -13.66
CA PHE A 496 21.59 10.28 -14.36
C PHE A 496 21.84 10.42 -15.87
N VAL A 497 23.08 10.75 -16.25
CA VAL A 497 23.49 10.89 -17.65
C VAL A 497 24.52 9.82 -17.96
N GLY A 498 24.31 9.09 -19.07
CA GLY A 498 25.18 8.04 -19.56
C GLY A 498 26.61 8.50 -19.83
N GLY A 499 27.50 7.53 -20.06
CA GLY A 499 28.92 7.76 -20.36
C GLY A 499 29.29 7.14 -21.70
N ALA A 500 30.36 7.64 -22.34
CA ALA A 500 30.90 6.98 -23.53
C ALA A 500 31.37 5.57 -23.18
N TRP A 501 31.03 4.61 -24.04
CA TRP A 501 31.48 3.22 -23.98
C TRP A 501 31.87 2.72 -25.37
N GLU A 502 32.86 1.83 -25.41
CA GLU A 502 33.39 1.22 -26.63
C GLU A 502 33.55 -0.28 -26.44
N VAL A 503 33.31 -1.06 -27.49
CA VAL A 503 33.53 -2.51 -27.51
C VAL A 503 34.65 -2.83 -28.50
N GLN A 504 35.65 -3.58 -28.04
CA GLN A 504 36.79 -4.02 -28.84
C GLN A 504 36.90 -5.56 -28.82
N PRO A 505 36.99 -6.24 -29.98
CA PRO A 505 37.20 -7.68 -30.00
C PRO A 505 38.62 -8.03 -29.52
N ILE A 506 38.72 -8.98 -28.60
CA ILE A 506 39.97 -9.59 -28.15
C ILE A 506 40.08 -10.98 -28.79
N THR A 507 41.10 -11.16 -29.62
CA THR A 507 41.44 -12.44 -30.23
C THR A 507 42.49 -13.15 -29.38
N ALA A 508 42.08 -14.19 -28.63
CA ALA A 508 42.99 -15.02 -27.84
C ALA A 508 42.93 -16.47 -28.33
N ARG A 509 44.01 -16.91 -28.99
CA ARG A 509 44.38 -18.21 -29.61
C ARG A 509 43.35 -19.30 -29.99
N ASP A 510 42.13 -19.37 -29.48
CA ASP A 510 41.04 -20.25 -29.96
C ASP A 510 39.61 -19.73 -29.58
N HIS A 511 39.49 -18.54 -28.96
CA HIS A 511 38.21 -17.90 -28.62
C HIS A 511 38.23 -16.38 -28.92
N THR A 512 37.22 -15.90 -29.65
CA THR A 512 36.92 -14.46 -29.80
C THR A 512 36.03 -14.02 -28.64
N SER A 513 36.53 -13.09 -27.82
CA SER A 513 35.78 -12.47 -26.72
C SER A 513 35.72 -10.97 -26.92
N LEU A 514 34.67 -10.30 -26.45
CA LEU A 514 34.56 -8.83 -26.50
C LEU A 514 35.16 -8.21 -25.24
N ALA A 515 35.90 -7.10 -25.35
CA ALA A 515 36.16 -6.22 -24.22
C ALA A 515 35.34 -4.95 -24.35
N ILE A 516 34.62 -4.60 -23.30
CA ILE A 516 33.94 -3.31 -23.20
C ILE A 516 34.74 -2.38 -22.28
N ARG A 517 34.87 -1.12 -22.69
CA ARG A 517 35.44 -0.02 -21.91
C ARG A 517 34.37 1.03 -21.73
N THR A 518 34.16 1.49 -20.50
CA THR A 518 33.19 2.54 -20.20
C THR A 518 33.82 3.62 -19.36
N SER A 519 33.33 4.85 -19.45
CA SER A 519 33.78 5.96 -18.59
C SER A 519 32.97 6.10 -17.30
N LYS A 520 31.79 5.48 -17.25
CA LYS A 520 30.85 5.50 -16.13
C LYS A 520 30.33 4.09 -15.85
N PRO A 521 29.71 3.85 -14.67
CA PRO A 521 29.13 2.55 -14.33
C PRO A 521 28.05 2.12 -15.34
N VAL A 522 28.10 0.87 -15.80
CA VAL A 522 27.11 0.30 -16.74
C VAL A 522 26.73 -1.14 -16.38
N ILE A 523 25.56 -1.57 -16.84
CA ILE A 523 25.11 -2.96 -16.80
C ILE A 523 24.96 -3.45 -18.24
N VAL A 524 25.61 -4.56 -18.56
CA VAL A 524 25.63 -5.12 -19.91
C VAL A 524 24.93 -6.47 -19.91
N TYR A 525 23.98 -6.66 -20.82
CA TYR A 525 23.35 -7.95 -21.11
C TYR A 525 23.84 -8.46 -22.47
N TYR A 526 24.04 -9.77 -22.59
CA TYR A 526 24.47 -10.38 -23.84
C TYR A 526 23.86 -11.77 -24.08
N GLU A 527 23.71 -12.12 -25.35
CA GLU A 527 23.22 -13.42 -25.82
C GLU A 527 24.21 -14.02 -26.84
N ASP A 528 24.68 -15.25 -26.59
CA ASP A 528 25.72 -15.94 -27.39
C ASP A 528 25.43 -17.45 -27.59
N ILE A 529 26.01 -18.07 -28.63
CA ILE A 529 25.84 -19.50 -28.98
C ILE A 529 27.22 -20.17 -29.08
N ARG A 530 27.44 -21.31 -28.41
CA ARG A 530 28.74 -22.01 -28.38
C ARG A 530 28.65 -23.49 -28.77
N ALA A 531 29.73 -24.05 -29.33
CA ALA A 531 29.82 -25.46 -29.80
C ALA A 531 30.71 -26.36 -28.90
N GLN A 532 30.48 -27.68 -28.88
CA GLN A 532 31.26 -28.72 -28.16
C GLN A 532 31.89 -29.71 -29.15
N GLN A 533 33.12 -30.21 -28.89
CA GLN A 533 33.87 -31.08 -29.80
C GLN A 533 33.51 -32.59 -29.67
N PRO A 534 33.60 -33.41 -30.75
CA PRO A 534 32.96 -34.74 -30.87
C PRO A 534 33.92 -35.95 -30.71
N SER A 535 33.45 -37.17 -30.39
CA SER A 535 33.01 -38.25 -31.34
C SER A 535 32.84 -39.60 -30.58
N PRO A 536 32.23 -40.71 -31.10
CA PRO A 536 32.05 -41.07 -32.52
C PRO A 536 30.75 -41.87 -32.86
N GLN A 537 29.63 -41.19 -33.09
CA GLN A 537 28.59 -41.57 -34.06
C GLN A 537 27.61 -40.39 -34.12
N GLU A 538 27.67 -39.59 -35.19
CA GLU A 538 26.82 -38.40 -35.32
C GLU A 538 25.36 -38.82 -35.51
N LEU A 539 24.52 -38.40 -34.56
CA LEU A 539 23.07 -38.38 -34.69
C LEU A 539 22.71 -37.50 -35.91
N THR A 540 21.72 -37.88 -36.71
CA THR A 540 21.23 -36.99 -37.77
C THR A 540 20.62 -35.72 -37.17
N ASP A 541 20.81 -34.56 -37.82
CA ASP A 541 20.39 -33.24 -37.31
C ASP A 541 18.94 -33.22 -36.80
N ASP A 542 18.03 -33.89 -37.52
CA ASP A 542 16.62 -34.01 -37.15
C ASP A 542 16.41 -34.76 -35.82
N VAL A 543 17.18 -35.83 -35.60
CA VAL A 543 17.09 -36.68 -34.40
C VAL A 543 17.76 -36.02 -33.20
N ALA A 544 18.87 -35.32 -33.42
CA ALA A 544 19.52 -34.51 -32.39
C ALA A 544 18.64 -33.34 -31.94
N MET A 545 17.95 -32.66 -32.87
CA MET A 545 17.00 -31.60 -32.58
C MET A 545 15.84 -32.10 -31.70
N VAL A 546 15.24 -33.25 -32.04
CA VAL A 546 14.22 -33.86 -31.19
C VAL A 546 14.81 -34.23 -29.83
N GLY A 547 15.96 -34.89 -29.80
CA GLY A 547 16.64 -35.31 -28.57
C GLY A 547 16.96 -34.17 -27.60
N SER A 548 17.36 -33.01 -28.10
CA SER A 548 17.65 -31.81 -27.30
C SER A 548 16.41 -31.23 -26.60
N ASN A 549 15.23 -31.45 -27.18
CA ASN A 549 13.95 -31.06 -26.63
C ASN A 549 13.39 -32.10 -25.65
N LEU A 550 14.12 -33.19 -25.34
CA LEU A 550 13.69 -34.19 -24.38
C LEU A 550 14.39 -34.02 -23.02
N ILE A 551 13.61 -34.04 -21.95
CA ILE A 551 14.12 -34.21 -20.58
C ILE A 551 13.77 -35.61 -20.09
N VAL A 552 14.73 -36.31 -19.48
CA VAL A 552 14.52 -37.60 -18.82
C VAL A 552 14.91 -37.48 -17.36
N THR A 553 13.98 -37.73 -16.45
CA THR A 553 14.25 -37.76 -15.00
C THR A 553 13.97 -39.15 -14.43
N GLN A 554 14.79 -39.59 -13.48
CA GLN A 554 14.64 -40.90 -12.83
C GLN A 554 14.84 -40.81 -11.31
N THR A 555 13.84 -41.25 -10.56
CA THR A 555 13.84 -41.18 -9.09
C THR A 555 13.33 -42.47 -8.48
N ILE A 556 14.14 -43.10 -7.60
CA ILE A 556 13.70 -44.17 -6.71
C ILE A 556 13.21 -43.57 -5.39
N PHE A 557 12.00 -43.94 -4.99
CA PHE A 557 11.31 -43.44 -3.82
C PHE A 557 10.72 -44.58 -2.99
N ASN A 558 10.49 -44.30 -1.70
CA ASN A 558 9.69 -45.17 -0.83
C ASN A 558 8.20 -44.76 -0.97
N PRO A 559 7.29 -45.66 -1.41
CA PRO A 559 5.87 -45.36 -1.53
C PRO A 559 5.19 -44.94 -0.21
N ARG A 560 5.81 -45.22 0.95
CA ARG A 560 5.29 -44.77 2.26
C ARG A 560 5.61 -43.31 2.59
N ASP A 561 6.70 -42.77 2.03
CA ASP A 561 7.24 -41.45 2.40
C ASP A 561 7.01 -40.39 1.31
N SER A 562 6.49 -40.80 0.15
CA SER A 562 6.31 -39.99 -1.06
C SER A 562 4.84 -39.97 -1.51
N ASN A 563 4.40 -38.84 -2.06
CA ASN A 563 3.03 -38.68 -2.55
C ASN A 563 3.02 -38.49 -4.07
N LEU A 564 2.67 -39.56 -4.78
CA LEU A 564 2.60 -39.61 -6.25
C LEU A 564 1.56 -38.63 -6.82
N ASN A 565 0.46 -38.38 -6.11
CA ASN A 565 -0.64 -37.53 -6.62
C ASN A 565 -0.30 -36.03 -6.60
N GLN A 566 0.70 -35.61 -5.82
CA GLN A 566 1.15 -34.23 -5.70
C GLN A 566 2.55 -34.00 -6.31
N GLY A 567 3.14 -35.01 -6.96
CA GLY A 567 4.48 -34.92 -7.57
C GLY A 567 5.64 -34.82 -6.57
N GLN A 568 5.41 -35.03 -5.28
CA GLN A 568 6.45 -34.99 -4.24
C GLN A 568 7.08 -36.37 -4.04
N LEU A 569 8.16 -36.63 -4.76
CA LEU A 569 8.98 -37.83 -4.61
C LEU A 569 10.16 -37.56 -3.68
N LYS A 570 10.31 -38.34 -2.60
CA LYS A 570 11.47 -38.29 -1.72
C LYS A 570 12.47 -39.37 -2.12
N PRO A 571 13.69 -39.02 -2.56
CA PRO A 571 14.74 -39.98 -2.87
C PRO A 571 15.07 -40.84 -1.64
N VAL A 572 15.30 -42.15 -1.86
CA VAL A 572 15.67 -43.09 -0.80
C VAL A 572 17.14 -42.91 -0.40
N LYS A 573 17.41 -42.74 0.89
CA LYS A 573 18.78 -42.59 1.44
C LYS A 573 19.42 -43.91 1.87
N GLU A 574 18.64 -44.79 2.46
CA GLU A 574 19.07 -46.11 2.90
C GLU A 574 18.07 -47.15 2.38
N PHE A 575 18.57 -48.16 1.67
CA PHE A 575 17.73 -49.24 1.17
C PHE A 575 17.72 -50.38 2.18
N VAL A 576 16.54 -50.93 2.46
CA VAL A 576 16.34 -52.01 3.42
C VAL A 576 15.77 -53.20 2.67
N ARG A 577 16.27 -54.41 2.96
CA ARG A 577 15.75 -55.64 2.36
C ARG A 577 14.26 -55.82 2.64
N SER A 578 13.58 -56.57 1.78
CA SER A 578 12.13 -56.88 1.90
C SER A 578 11.22 -55.65 1.95
N THR A 579 11.71 -54.47 1.56
CA THR A 579 10.95 -53.22 1.49
C THR A 579 10.60 -52.91 0.04
N ARG A 580 9.35 -52.52 -0.22
CA ARG A 580 8.86 -52.15 -1.55
C ARG A 580 9.30 -50.72 -1.91
N TYR A 581 9.98 -50.58 -3.02
CA TYR A 581 10.40 -49.31 -3.62
C TYR A 581 9.68 -49.07 -4.95
N GLY A 582 9.56 -47.79 -5.34
CA GLY A 582 9.10 -47.38 -6.67
C GLY A 582 10.21 -46.61 -7.40
N CYS A 583 10.36 -46.84 -8.70
CA CYS A 583 11.19 -46.02 -9.59
C CYS A 583 10.29 -45.34 -10.60
N GLN A 584 10.26 -44.01 -10.59
CA GLN A 584 9.55 -43.20 -11.57
C GLN A 584 10.54 -42.66 -12.59
N VAL A 585 10.21 -42.85 -13.87
CA VAL A 585 10.92 -42.26 -15.01
C VAL A 585 9.95 -41.37 -15.77
N THR A 586 10.32 -40.11 -15.96
CA THR A 586 9.50 -39.13 -16.66
C THR A 586 10.26 -38.59 -17.86
N VAL A 587 9.65 -38.67 -19.05
CA VAL A 587 10.18 -38.17 -20.32
C VAL A 587 9.30 -37.01 -20.79
N SER A 588 9.87 -35.81 -20.86
CA SER A 588 9.16 -34.59 -21.25
C SER A 588 9.67 -34.07 -22.58
N ASN A 589 8.77 -33.85 -23.54
CA ASN A 589 9.05 -33.13 -24.78
C ASN A 589 8.81 -31.63 -24.54
N LEU A 590 9.81 -30.82 -24.77
CA LEU A 590 9.79 -29.36 -24.66
C LEU A 590 9.56 -28.67 -26.00
N SER A 591 9.48 -29.43 -27.10
CA SER A 591 9.14 -28.91 -28.42
C SER A 591 7.63 -28.74 -28.55
N PRO A 592 7.14 -27.68 -29.22
CA PRO A 592 5.73 -27.55 -29.59
C PRO A 592 5.30 -28.55 -30.68
N GLN A 593 6.25 -29.28 -31.27
CA GLN A 593 5.98 -30.32 -32.27
C GLN A 593 6.00 -31.71 -31.62
N ALA A 594 5.21 -32.62 -32.18
CA ALA A 594 5.22 -34.02 -31.75
C ALA A 594 6.57 -34.67 -32.07
N THR A 595 7.03 -35.54 -31.17
CA THR A 595 8.27 -36.29 -31.37
C THR A 595 8.08 -37.40 -32.41
N PRO A 596 9.12 -37.80 -33.15
CA PRO A 596 9.19 -39.15 -33.70
C PRO A 596 9.03 -40.19 -32.59
N SER A 597 8.86 -41.46 -33.01
CA SER A 597 8.72 -42.57 -32.09
C SER A 597 9.96 -42.69 -31.18
N LEU A 598 9.75 -42.47 -29.88
CA LEU A 598 10.74 -42.61 -28.82
C LEU A 598 10.74 -44.05 -28.32
N ASN A 599 11.92 -44.57 -28.01
CA ASN A 599 12.12 -45.84 -27.31
C ASN A 599 12.73 -45.56 -25.94
N LEU A 600 11.94 -45.73 -24.88
CA LEU A 600 12.40 -45.59 -23.51
C LEU A 600 12.81 -46.95 -22.95
N LEU A 601 14.09 -47.08 -22.60
CA LEU A 601 14.66 -48.25 -21.94
C LEU A 601 14.78 -48.00 -20.44
N VAL A 602 14.05 -48.80 -19.65
CA VAL A 602 14.08 -48.77 -18.17
C VAL A 602 14.47 -50.14 -17.64
N GLN A 603 15.36 -50.19 -16.66
CA GLN A 603 15.78 -51.40 -15.96
C GLN A 603 15.62 -51.20 -14.44
N ILE A 604 15.16 -52.22 -13.72
CA ILE A 604 15.20 -52.20 -12.24
C ILE A 604 16.65 -52.42 -11.76
N PRO A 605 16.99 -52.05 -10.52
CA PRO A 605 18.35 -52.30 -10.02
C PRO A 605 18.78 -53.76 -10.11
N GLU A 606 20.07 -53.99 -10.29
CA GLU A 606 20.69 -55.31 -10.16
C GLU A 606 20.26 -55.94 -8.82
N GLY A 607 19.99 -57.25 -8.79
CA GLY A 607 19.59 -57.94 -7.57
C GLY A 607 18.16 -57.65 -7.07
N ALA A 608 17.41 -56.74 -7.70
CA ALA A 608 16.01 -56.48 -7.35
C ALA A 608 15.01 -57.43 -8.04
N ILE A 609 13.83 -57.56 -7.43
CA ILE A 609 12.68 -58.36 -7.93
C ILE A 609 11.47 -57.43 -8.11
N PRO A 610 10.81 -57.41 -9.29
CA PRO A 610 9.65 -56.55 -9.54
C PRO A 610 8.39 -57.01 -8.78
N VAL A 611 7.56 -56.07 -8.32
CA VAL A 611 6.39 -56.30 -7.43
C VAL A 611 5.09 -55.80 -8.09
N SER A 612 4.59 -56.52 -9.10
CA SER A 612 3.23 -56.33 -9.67
C SER A 612 2.92 -57.35 -10.77
N THR A 613 1.64 -57.59 -11.05
CA THR A 613 1.17 -58.23 -12.29
C THR A 613 1.59 -57.35 -13.48
N GLY A 614 2.47 -57.85 -14.36
CA GLY A 614 3.09 -57.06 -15.43
C GLY A 614 4.43 -56.40 -15.05
N GLY A 615 5.04 -56.78 -13.92
CA GLY A 615 6.40 -56.38 -13.56
C GLY A 615 7.45 -56.91 -14.54
N TYR A 616 8.51 -56.15 -14.75
CA TYR A 616 9.57 -56.44 -15.70
C TYR A 616 10.94 -56.14 -15.07
N TYR A 617 11.98 -56.84 -15.54
CA TYR A 617 13.37 -56.52 -15.15
C TYR A 617 13.94 -55.40 -16.01
N THR A 618 13.70 -55.49 -17.31
CA THR A 618 14.05 -54.48 -18.31
C THR A 618 12.87 -54.34 -19.25
N ARG A 619 12.47 -53.12 -19.56
CA ARG A 619 11.40 -52.84 -20.51
C ARG A 619 11.84 -51.74 -21.45
N ASN A 620 11.63 -52.01 -22.73
CA ASN A 620 11.67 -51.00 -23.76
C ASN A 620 10.23 -50.66 -24.12
N SER A 621 9.85 -49.40 -23.95
CA SER A 621 8.53 -48.88 -24.27
C SER A 621 8.66 -47.91 -25.43
N THR A 622 7.89 -48.15 -26.48
CA THR A 622 7.83 -47.27 -27.64
C THR A 622 6.60 -46.38 -27.56
N PHE A 623 6.78 -45.05 -27.64
CA PHE A 623 5.69 -44.08 -27.61
C PHE A 623 6.04 -42.81 -28.39
N VAL A 624 5.06 -41.94 -28.58
CA VAL A 624 5.19 -40.63 -29.22
C VAL A 624 4.65 -39.59 -28.25
N LEU A 625 5.38 -38.49 -28.05
CA LEU A 625 4.91 -37.36 -27.27
C LEU A 625 4.41 -36.27 -28.23
N ALA A 626 3.22 -35.73 -28.01
CA ALA A 626 2.79 -34.50 -28.66
C ALA A 626 3.66 -33.31 -28.21
N GLY A 627 3.42 -32.15 -28.81
CA GLY A 627 4.13 -30.93 -28.44
C GLY A 627 3.89 -30.57 -26.97
N ASN A 628 4.95 -30.30 -26.21
CA ASN A 628 4.92 -29.97 -24.78
C ASN A 628 4.32 -31.07 -23.88
N GLU A 629 4.27 -32.31 -24.37
CA GLU A 629 3.72 -33.45 -23.62
C GLU A 629 4.79 -34.14 -22.79
N THR A 630 4.36 -34.78 -21.70
CA THR A 630 5.22 -35.59 -20.82
C THR A 630 4.58 -36.95 -20.60
N ASP A 631 5.38 -38.01 -20.70
CA ASP A 631 4.98 -39.35 -20.31
C ASP A 631 5.74 -39.80 -19.07
N THR A 632 5.08 -40.57 -18.20
CA THR A 632 5.64 -41.05 -16.94
C THR A 632 5.38 -42.53 -16.75
N THR A 633 6.45 -43.29 -16.57
CA THR A 633 6.40 -44.72 -16.26
C THR A 633 6.90 -44.97 -14.84
N VAL A 634 6.15 -45.78 -14.08
CA VAL A 634 6.53 -46.20 -12.72
C VAL A 634 6.64 -47.71 -12.64
N VAL A 635 7.74 -48.21 -12.06
CA VAL A 635 7.96 -49.63 -11.77
C VAL A 635 8.21 -49.83 -10.28
N TYR A 636 7.65 -50.90 -9.71
CA TYR A 636 7.85 -51.25 -8.30
C TYR A 636 8.71 -52.50 -8.17
N PHE A 637 9.63 -52.51 -7.21
CA PHE A 637 10.51 -53.64 -6.93
C PHE A 637 10.89 -53.71 -5.45
N TYR A 638 11.55 -54.79 -5.04
CA TYR A 638 12.17 -54.93 -3.72
C TYR A 638 13.50 -55.67 -3.83
N PHE A 639 14.35 -55.55 -2.81
CA PHE A 639 15.59 -56.32 -2.68
C PHE A 639 15.38 -57.51 -1.73
N PRO A 640 15.64 -58.75 -2.15
CA PRO A 640 15.46 -59.94 -1.32
C PRO A 640 16.62 -60.17 -0.34
N VAL A 641 17.82 -59.64 -0.64
CA VAL A 641 19.05 -59.85 0.13
C VAL A 641 19.82 -58.54 0.31
N GLU A 642 20.70 -58.52 1.32
CA GLU A 642 21.60 -57.40 1.60
C GLU A 642 22.78 -57.42 0.62
N GLY A 643 23.31 -56.24 0.27
CA GLY A 643 24.43 -56.13 -0.67
C GLY A 643 24.54 -54.78 -1.36
N SER A 644 25.51 -54.67 -2.26
CA SER A 644 25.72 -53.50 -3.12
C SER A 644 25.39 -53.88 -4.56
N PHE A 645 24.52 -53.11 -5.20
CA PHE A 645 23.92 -53.43 -6.49
C PHE A 645 24.06 -52.27 -7.47
N SER A 646 24.38 -52.55 -8.74
CA SER A 646 24.42 -51.51 -9.77
C SER A 646 23.01 -51.13 -10.25
N HIS A 647 22.83 -49.90 -10.73
CA HIS A 647 21.56 -49.46 -11.30
C HIS A 647 21.80 -48.70 -12.61
N PHE A 648 21.13 -49.15 -13.67
CA PHE A 648 21.21 -48.54 -14.99
C PHE A 648 20.23 -47.37 -15.12
N ALA A 649 20.77 -46.21 -15.52
CA ALA A 649 19.96 -45.02 -15.75
C ALA A 649 18.98 -45.23 -16.91
N ALA A 650 17.82 -44.56 -16.88
CA ALA A 650 16.86 -44.63 -17.97
C ALA A 650 17.41 -43.94 -19.22
N HIS A 651 17.29 -44.59 -20.38
CA HIS A 651 17.77 -44.07 -21.66
C HIS A 651 16.62 -43.96 -22.66
N VAL A 652 16.60 -42.87 -23.43
CA VAL A 652 15.67 -42.63 -24.53
C VAL A 652 16.45 -42.68 -25.84
N ALA A 653 15.95 -43.47 -26.78
CA ALA A 653 16.51 -43.64 -28.11
C ALA A 653 15.48 -43.30 -29.20
N ILE A 654 15.96 -42.77 -30.32
CA ILE A 654 15.19 -42.50 -31.54
C ILE A 654 15.86 -43.29 -32.67
N HIS A 655 15.08 -44.05 -33.45
CA HIS A 655 15.60 -44.86 -34.56
C HIS A 655 16.78 -45.80 -34.21
N GLY A 656 16.84 -46.30 -32.97
CA GLY A 656 17.90 -47.20 -32.51
C GLY A 656 19.18 -46.50 -32.04
N GLN A 657 19.20 -45.16 -31.97
CA GLN A 657 20.29 -44.36 -31.43
C GLN A 657 19.84 -43.65 -30.14
N THR A 658 20.61 -43.77 -29.07
CA THR A 658 20.34 -43.09 -27.79
C THR A 658 20.49 -41.58 -27.98
N VAL A 659 19.47 -40.82 -27.57
CA VAL A 659 19.42 -39.35 -27.70
C VAL A 659 19.42 -38.62 -26.36
N ARG A 660 18.96 -39.26 -25.28
CA ARG A 660 18.89 -38.67 -23.93
C ARG A 660 18.94 -39.76 -22.86
N TRP A 661 19.44 -39.45 -21.66
CA TRP A 661 19.42 -40.35 -20.50
C TRP A 661 19.15 -39.56 -19.21
N ALA A 662 18.85 -40.26 -18.12
CA ALA A 662 18.71 -39.65 -16.80
C ALA A 662 20.09 -39.35 -16.17
N ASP A 663 20.40 -38.09 -15.89
CA ASP A 663 21.69 -37.68 -15.32
C ASP A 663 21.88 -38.06 -13.85
N GLU A 664 23.15 -38.16 -13.42
CA GLU A 664 23.52 -38.37 -12.01
C GLU A 664 23.52 -37.02 -11.28
N SER A 665 22.42 -36.72 -10.60
CA SER A 665 22.22 -35.59 -9.69
C SER A 665 21.99 -36.10 -8.25
N PRO A 666 22.28 -35.30 -7.19
CA PRO A 666 21.94 -35.64 -5.81
C PRO A 666 20.44 -35.92 -5.57
N MET A 667 19.55 -35.55 -6.49
CA MET A 667 18.12 -35.86 -6.45
C MET A 667 17.71 -37.12 -7.24
N THR A 668 18.61 -37.69 -8.03
CA THR A 668 18.40 -38.90 -8.84
C THR A 668 19.14 -40.09 -8.25
N THR A 669 18.85 -41.28 -8.76
CA THR A 669 19.33 -42.53 -8.18
C THR A 669 20.82 -42.75 -8.42
N PRO A 670 21.61 -43.11 -7.39
CA PRO A 670 23.01 -43.42 -7.56
C PRO A 670 23.17 -44.66 -8.44
N SER A 671 24.23 -44.68 -9.25
CA SER A 671 24.62 -45.84 -10.08
C SER A 671 24.96 -47.09 -9.26
N THR A 672 25.17 -46.94 -7.95
CA THR A 672 25.34 -48.04 -7.00
C THR A 672 24.42 -47.87 -5.78
N ILE A 673 23.68 -48.93 -5.42
CA ILE A 673 22.68 -48.98 -4.34
C ILE A 673 23.14 -49.97 -3.27
N SER A 674 23.26 -49.52 -2.01
CA SER A 674 23.60 -50.37 -0.85
C SER A 674 22.36 -50.71 -0.01
N VAL A 675 22.14 -51.99 0.27
CA VAL A 675 20.95 -52.53 0.97
C VAL A 675 21.30 -53.17 2.31
N VAL A 676 20.64 -52.77 3.40
CA VAL A 676 20.88 -53.20 4.79
C VAL A 676 19.74 -54.06 5.38
N ALA A 677 20.04 -54.78 6.48
CA ALA A 677 19.12 -55.71 7.14
C ALA A 677 17.94 -55.04 7.87
N GLU A 678 18.24 -54.02 8.67
CA GLU A 678 17.31 -53.24 9.53
C GLU A 678 17.91 -51.84 9.72
N SER A 679 17.09 -50.79 9.63
CA SER A 679 17.57 -49.41 9.77
C SER A 679 17.97 -49.10 11.22
N LYS A 680 19.22 -48.66 11.43
CA LYS A 680 19.81 -48.35 12.76
C LYS A 680 20.15 -46.88 12.97
N THR A 681 19.87 -46.01 12.00
CA THR A 681 20.25 -44.60 12.06
C THR A 681 19.04 -43.73 12.44
N VAL A 682 19.24 -42.81 13.38
CA VAL A 682 18.30 -41.69 13.58
C VAL A 682 18.29 -40.92 12.27
N ASP A 683 17.12 -40.74 11.67
CA ASP A 683 17.00 -39.96 10.45
C ASP A 683 17.21 -38.49 10.80
N ILE A 684 18.47 -38.06 10.81
CA ILE A 684 18.90 -36.67 10.99
C ILE A 684 18.38 -35.74 9.90
N THR A 685 17.57 -36.23 8.96
CA THR A 685 16.92 -35.40 7.93
C THR A 685 15.41 -35.30 8.09
N SER A 686 14.84 -36.02 9.06
CA SER A 686 13.43 -35.95 9.42
C SER A 686 13.24 -35.18 10.72
N TRP A 687 12.57 -34.03 10.66
CA TRP A 687 12.26 -33.21 11.84
C TRP A 687 11.54 -34.01 12.94
N LYS A 688 10.64 -34.93 12.55
CA LYS A 688 9.89 -35.77 13.49
C LYS A 688 10.81 -36.69 14.30
N ASP A 689 11.89 -37.18 13.70
CA ASP A 689 12.83 -38.07 14.37
C ASP A 689 13.84 -37.28 15.22
N VAL A 690 14.35 -36.17 14.68
CA VAL A 690 15.28 -35.27 15.38
C VAL A 690 14.63 -34.63 16.62
N SER A 691 13.38 -34.16 16.51
CA SER A 691 12.65 -33.54 17.63
C SER A 691 12.38 -34.52 18.77
N SER A 692 12.04 -35.77 18.45
CA SER A 692 11.65 -36.78 19.43
C SER A 692 12.83 -37.54 20.05
N ARG A 693 13.85 -37.90 19.26
CA ARG A 693 14.96 -38.78 19.69
C ARG A 693 16.35 -38.15 19.60
N GLY A 694 16.49 -37.02 18.91
CA GLY A 694 17.79 -36.35 18.74
C GLY A 694 18.32 -35.74 20.03
N SER A 695 19.64 -35.81 20.25
CA SER A 695 20.31 -35.07 21.33
C SER A 695 20.18 -33.55 21.12
N LEU A 696 20.48 -32.73 22.14
CA LEU A 696 20.46 -31.26 21.99
C LEU A 696 21.42 -30.78 20.88
N ASP A 697 22.61 -31.38 20.80
CA ASP A 697 23.61 -31.06 19.76
C ASP A 697 23.13 -31.46 18.36
N THR A 698 22.52 -32.63 18.23
CA THR A 698 21.90 -33.10 16.99
C THR A 698 20.74 -32.18 16.56
N LEU A 699 19.95 -31.69 17.52
CA LEU A 699 18.84 -30.77 17.28
C LEU A 699 19.34 -29.43 16.74
N VAL A 700 20.33 -28.81 17.40
CA VAL A 700 20.90 -27.53 16.96
C VAL A 700 21.59 -27.68 15.61
N THR A 701 22.31 -28.78 15.39
CA THR A 701 22.95 -29.07 14.10
C THR A 701 21.91 -29.18 12.98
N PHE A 702 20.80 -29.87 13.22
CA PHE A 702 19.70 -29.94 12.27
C PHE A 702 19.16 -28.56 11.93
N LEU A 703 18.85 -27.74 12.95
CA LEU A 703 18.32 -26.39 12.77
C LEU A 703 19.29 -25.50 11.98
N LYS A 704 20.59 -25.56 12.25
CA LYS A 704 21.62 -24.82 11.47
C LYS A 704 21.64 -25.20 10.00
N THR A 705 21.35 -26.46 9.67
CA THR A 705 21.31 -26.95 8.28
C THR A 705 19.97 -26.75 7.58
N HIS A 706 18.90 -26.51 8.33
CA HIS A 706 17.55 -26.42 7.78
C HIS A 706 17.26 -25.01 7.26
N ARG A 707 16.91 -24.90 5.97
CA ARG A 707 16.70 -23.59 5.31
C ARG A 707 15.37 -22.91 5.70
N LYS A 708 14.28 -23.66 5.86
CA LYS A 708 12.90 -23.16 6.08
C LYS A 708 12.49 -23.17 7.56
N LEU A 709 13.20 -22.42 8.40
CA LEU A 709 12.98 -22.40 9.85
C LEU A 709 11.56 -21.97 10.27
N GLU A 710 10.92 -21.13 9.46
CA GLU A 710 9.58 -20.57 9.66
C GLU A 710 8.47 -21.61 9.52
N THR A 711 8.76 -22.74 8.86
CA THR A 711 7.79 -23.82 8.57
C THR A 711 7.95 -25.03 9.49
N ILE A 712 8.92 -24.99 10.41
CA ILE A 712 9.18 -26.07 11.35
C ILE A 712 8.00 -26.18 12.34
N ASP A 713 7.55 -27.42 12.57
CA ASP A 713 6.57 -27.73 13.60
C ASP A 713 7.21 -27.69 14.98
N TRP A 714 7.16 -26.52 15.63
CA TRP A 714 7.73 -26.30 16.96
C TRP A 714 6.96 -27.02 18.07
N GLU A 715 5.70 -27.43 17.86
CA GLU A 715 4.90 -28.13 18.87
C GLU A 715 5.50 -29.50 19.22
N ALA A 716 6.13 -30.17 18.25
CA ALA A 716 6.85 -31.43 18.45
C ALA A 716 7.97 -31.34 19.51
N LEU A 717 8.50 -30.13 19.78
CA LEU A 717 9.52 -29.86 20.78
C LEU A 717 8.99 -29.38 22.13
N ALA A 718 7.69 -29.08 22.25
CA ALA A 718 7.13 -28.44 23.43
C ALA A 718 7.45 -29.20 24.74
N TRP A 719 7.46 -30.53 24.70
CA TRP A 719 7.75 -31.35 25.89
C TRP A 719 9.20 -31.24 26.37
N ARG A 720 10.16 -30.94 25.48
CA ARG A 720 11.60 -30.80 25.79
C ARG A 720 11.93 -29.44 26.39
N LEU A 721 11.13 -28.41 26.12
CA LEU A 721 11.34 -27.05 26.59
C LEU A 721 11.14 -26.87 28.10
N LYS A 722 10.66 -27.91 28.81
CA LYS A 722 10.65 -27.93 30.29
C LYS A 722 12.06 -28.00 30.89
N ASP A 723 13.05 -28.43 30.12
CA ASP A 723 14.46 -28.38 30.51
C ASP A 723 15.06 -27.00 30.23
N ARG A 724 15.67 -26.38 31.27
CA ARG A 724 16.19 -25.00 31.20
C ARG A 724 17.30 -24.87 30.17
N ALA A 725 18.23 -25.83 30.13
CA ALA A 725 19.36 -25.79 29.19
C ALA A 725 18.90 -25.87 27.73
N THR A 726 17.93 -26.75 27.45
CA THR A 726 17.31 -26.86 26.12
C THR A 726 16.57 -25.58 25.74
N TYR A 727 15.79 -24.98 26.66
CA TYR A 727 15.11 -23.71 26.44
C TYR A 727 16.09 -22.58 26.12
N ASP A 728 17.12 -22.37 26.94
CA ASP A 728 18.08 -21.26 26.76
C ASP A 728 18.82 -21.38 25.42
N VAL A 729 19.26 -22.59 25.04
CA VAL A 729 19.96 -22.83 23.77
C VAL A 729 19.05 -22.60 22.56
N LEU A 730 17.80 -23.06 22.62
CA LEU A 730 16.85 -22.88 21.51
C LEU A 730 16.38 -21.44 21.37
N LEU A 731 16.07 -20.78 22.49
CA LEU A 731 15.70 -19.37 22.48
C LEU A 731 16.82 -18.50 21.90
N HIS A 732 18.06 -18.75 22.31
CA HIS A 732 19.22 -18.03 21.80
C HIS A 732 19.41 -18.27 20.29
N PHE A 733 19.36 -19.52 19.84
CA PHE A 733 19.44 -19.87 18.41
C PHE A 733 18.35 -19.15 17.58
N LEU A 734 17.12 -19.14 18.08
CA LEU A 734 15.99 -18.51 17.37
C LEU A 734 16.13 -17.00 17.30
N ARG A 735 16.63 -16.35 18.36
CA ARG A 735 16.97 -14.92 18.36
C ARG A 735 18.08 -14.60 17.37
N GLU A 736 19.18 -15.37 17.34
CA GLU A 736 20.29 -15.17 16.39
C GLU A 736 19.84 -15.27 14.92
N HIS A 737 18.78 -16.03 14.65
CA HIS A 737 18.27 -16.26 13.30
C HIS A 737 17.00 -15.45 12.94
N PHE A 738 16.56 -14.56 13.83
CA PHE A 738 15.32 -13.78 13.74
C PHE A 738 14.08 -14.64 13.44
N VAL A 739 13.95 -15.76 14.13
CA VAL A 739 12.78 -16.65 14.03
C VAL A 739 12.02 -16.61 15.34
N TYR A 740 10.72 -16.34 15.28
CA TYR A 740 9.85 -16.31 16.44
C TYR A 740 8.85 -17.47 16.41
N THR A 741 8.58 -18.04 17.59
CA THR A 741 7.53 -19.06 17.78
C THR A 741 6.93 -18.95 19.17
N ASP A 742 5.61 -18.88 19.24
CA ASP A 742 4.88 -18.86 20.51
C ASP A 742 5.20 -20.08 21.38
N VAL A 743 5.49 -21.23 20.77
CA VAL A 743 5.74 -22.49 21.47
C VAL A 743 6.97 -22.42 22.37
N VAL A 744 8.02 -21.73 21.95
CA VAL A 744 9.25 -21.55 22.74
C VAL A 744 9.08 -20.39 23.72
N TRP A 745 8.56 -19.25 23.24
CA TRP A 745 8.45 -18.05 24.06
C TRP A 745 7.44 -18.17 25.21
N GLN A 746 6.41 -19.02 25.12
CA GLN A 746 5.50 -19.26 26.26
C GLN A 746 6.20 -19.86 27.49
N PHE A 747 7.30 -20.61 27.31
CA PHE A 747 8.08 -21.17 28.42
C PHE A 747 8.87 -20.11 29.19
N SER A 748 8.95 -18.87 28.67
CA SER A 748 9.51 -17.74 29.41
C SER A 748 8.78 -17.49 30.74
N PHE A 749 7.46 -17.68 30.78
CA PHE A 749 6.68 -17.61 32.01
C PHE A 749 7.01 -18.73 33.00
N PHE A 750 7.27 -19.95 32.49
CA PHE A 750 7.64 -21.09 33.32
C PHE A 750 8.98 -20.85 34.03
N PHE A 751 9.90 -20.17 33.35
CA PHE A 751 11.26 -19.90 33.82
C PHE A 751 11.48 -18.49 34.38
N ASN A 752 10.44 -17.65 34.41
CA ASN A 752 10.50 -16.24 34.79
C ASN A 752 11.57 -15.44 34.00
N ASP A 753 11.69 -15.72 32.70
CA ASP A 753 12.57 -15.00 31.77
C ASP A 753 11.87 -13.71 31.31
N GLN A 754 12.19 -12.61 32.00
CA GLN A 754 11.54 -11.32 31.80
C GLN A 754 11.71 -10.77 30.37
N VAL A 755 12.85 -11.04 29.72
CA VAL A 755 13.12 -10.52 28.36
C VAL A 755 12.27 -11.25 27.34
N ALA A 756 12.24 -12.59 27.39
CA ALA A 756 11.40 -13.37 26.49
C ALA A 756 9.90 -13.21 26.79
N MET A 757 9.51 -12.98 28.05
CA MET A 757 8.13 -12.62 28.39
C MET A 757 7.71 -11.31 27.71
N ALA A 758 8.58 -10.29 27.71
CA ALA A 758 8.32 -9.04 27.01
C ALA A 758 8.17 -9.23 25.50
N ASP A 759 9.07 -10.00 24.86
CA ASP A 759 9.01 -10.32 23.43
C ASP A 759 7.66 -10.96 23.03
N LEU A 760 7.16 -11.89 23.85
CA LEU A 760 5.90 -12.59 23.63
C LEU A 760 4.70 -11.64 23.78
N LEU A 761 4.70 -10.84 24.85
CA LEU A 761 3.60 -9.90 25.14
C LEU A 761 3.50 -8.80 24.10
N GLN A 762 4.62 -8.27 23.60
CA GLN A 762 4.64 -7.27 22.53
C GLN A 762 4.02 -7.76 21.21
N ARG A 763 4.05 -9.08 20.96
CA ARG A 763 3.49 -9.69 19.75
C ARG A 763 2.03 -10.10 19.92
N ARG A 764 1.63 -10.49 21.13
CA ARG A 764 0.27 -10.96 21.42
C ARG A 764 -0.70 -9.86 21.84
N LEU A 765 -0.21 -8.79 22.45
CA LEU A 765 -1.03 -7.68 22.94
C LEU A 765 -0.84 -6.46 22.05
N SER A 766 -1.93 -5.85 21.63
CA SER A 766 -1.89 -4.54 20.96
C SER A 766 -1.97 -3.40 21.99
N ALA A 767 -1.34 -2.26 21.67
CA ALA A 767 -1.47 -1.04 22.46
C ALA A 767 -2.94 -0.56 22.57
N TYR A 768 -3.81 -0.95 21.63
CA TYR A 768 -5.25 -0.66 21.69
C TYR A 768 -6.00 -1.49 22.75
N GLU A 769 -5.55 -2.71 23.04
CA GLU A 769 -6.21 -3.59 24.02
C GLU A 769 -5.79 -3.31 25.46
N VAL A 770 -4.52 -2.95 25.68
CA VAL A 770 -3.95 -2.76 27.03
C VAL A 770 -3.50 -1.34 27.34
N GLY A 771 -3.56 -0.45 26.35
CA GLY A 771 -3.10 0.93 26.43
C GLY A 771 -1.59 1.08 26.21
N PRO A 772 -1.14 2.19 25.58
CA PRO A 772 0.27 2.50 25.39
C PRO A 772 1.08 2.63 26.69
N GLY A 773 0.41 3.00 27.80
CA GLY A 773 1.05 3.28 29.09
C GLY A 773 1.22 2.10 30.03
N LEU A 774 0.99 0.85 29.60
CA LEU A 774 1.12 -0.32 30.48
C LEU A 774 2.59 -0.55 30.89
N SER A 775 2.97 -0.01 32.04
CA SER A 775 4.22 -0.28 32.73
C SER A 775 3.94 -1.14 33.97
N LEU A 776 4.49 -2.35 34.01
CA LEU A 776 4.33 -3.29 35.13
C LEU A 776 5.67 -3.51 35.87
N PRO A 777 6.29 -2.47 36.45
CA PRO A 777 7.68 -2.53 36.93
C PRO A 777 7.96 -3.61 37.99
N LYS A 778 6.93 -4.12 38.68
CA LYS A 778 7.04 -5.21 39.67
C LYS A 778 6.87 -6.62 39.10
N LEU A 779 6.25 -6.77 37.92
CA LEU A 779 5.96 -8.06 37.29
C LEU A 779 6.79 -8.27 36.00
N LEU A 780 7.08 -7.17 35.30
CA LEU A 780 7.88 -7.03 34.08
C LEU A 780 8.69 -5.71 34.18
N PRO A 781 9.98 -5.74 34.53
CA PRO A 781 10.84 -4.54 34.57
C PRO A 781 11.12 -3.90 33.21
N LEU A 782 10.54 -4.45 32.15
CA LEU A 782 10.54 -3.90 30.80
C LEU A 782 9.18 -3.26 30.59
N ALA A 783 9.16 -1.96 30.34
CA ALA A 783 7.97 -1.35 29.78
C ALA A 783 7.70 -2.05 28.45
N VAL A 784 6.61 -2.83 28.39
CA VAL A 784 6.25 -3.63 27.20
C VAL A 784 6.21 -2.74 25.95
N PHE A 785 5.97 -1.42 26.10
CA PHE A 785 5.98 -0.44 25.02
C PHE A 785 6.91 0.78 25.22
N ASN A 786 7.74 0.88 26.27
CA ASN A 786 8.77 1.95 26.29
C ASN A 786 10.05 1.43 25.66
N SER A 787 10.29 1.82 24.41
CA SER A 787 11.67 1.95 23.93
C SER A 787 12.38 3.05 24.74
N THR A 788 13.68 2.90 24.91
CA THR A 788 14.58 3.86 25.58
C THR A 788 14.56 5.26 24.96
N ASP A 789 13.99 5.42 23.77
CA ASP A 789 13.46 6.68 23.26
C ASP A 789 11.94 6.63 23.37
N SER A 790 11.34 7.59 24.08
CA SER A 790 9.95 7.56 24.56
C SER A 790 8.86 7.41 23.47
N ARG A 791 9.22 7.36 22.18
CA ARG A 791 8.40 7.85 21.05
C ARG A 791 7.88 6.83 20.02
N LEU A 792 8.19 5.53 20.09
CA LEU A 792 8.18 4.72 18.85
C LEU A 792 7.08 3.67 18.63
N VAL A 793 6.26 3.32 19.61
CA VAL A 793 5.15 2.36 19.35
C VAL A 793 3.85 2.77 20.03
N ALA A 794 3.95 3.40 21.19
CA ALA A 794 2.82 3.86 22.01
C ALA A 794 2.33 5.27 21.62
N ASP A 795 3.25 6.21 21.36
CA ASP A 795 2.94 7.62 21.05
C ASP A 795 2.43 7.81 19.61
N VAL A 796 2.86 6.95 18.68
CA VAL A 796 2.52 7.03 17.25
C VAL A 796 1.00 6.98 16.99
N ALA A 797 0.29 6.09 17.67
CA ALA A 797 -1.17 5.98 17.54
C ALA A 797 -1.92 7.18 18.16
N CYS A 798 -1.29 7.92 19.09
CA CYS A 798 -1.84 9.14 19.68
C CYS A 798 -1.64 10.38 18.79
N LEU A 799 -0.60 10.36 17.94
CA LEU A 799 -0.10 11.53 17.22
C LEU A 799 -0.39 11.51 15.73
N GLU A 800 -1.01 10.46 15.18
CA GLU A 800 -1.54 10.48 13.81
C GLU A 800 -2.54 11.63 13.66
N HIS A 801 -2.02 12.74 13.14
CA HIS A 801 -2.68 14.02 13.15
C HIS A 801 -3.47 14.21 11.86
N ALA A 802 -4.78 14.30 12.00
CA ALA A 802 -5.69 14.58 10.91
C ALA A 802 -5.90 16.10 10.82
N GLU A 803 -5.43 16.72 9.73
CA GLU A 803 -5.63 18.14 9.51
C GLU A 803 -6.97 18.39 8.81
N TYR A 804 -7.76 19.35 9.29
CA TYR A 804 -9.08 19.66 8.76
C TYR A 804 -9.07 21.07 8.17
N THR A 805 -9.29 21.19 6.86
CA THR A 805 -9.28 22.51 6.21
C THR A 805 -10.21 22.56 5.00
N PRO A 806 -10.91 23.69 4.78
CA PRO A 806 -11.22 24.72 5.77
C PRO A 806 -12.30 24.22 6.74
N LEU A 807 -12.17 24.52 8.03
CA LEU A 807 -13.23 24.28 9.02
C LEU A 807 -13.70 25.61 9.60
N ILE A 808 -14.94 26.00 9.29
CA ILE A 808 -15.54 27.27 9.73
C ILE A 808 -16.71 26.98 10.66
N PHE A 809 -16.57 27.40 11.92
CA PHE A 809 -17.67 27.33 12.88
C PHE A 809 -18.71 28.41 12.60
N ARG A 810 -19.97 28.00 12.50
CA ARG A 810 -21.09 28.96 12.43
C ARG A 810 -21.35 29.64 13.76
N ARG A 811 -21.00 29.01 14.88
CA ARG A 811 -21.35 29.50 16.20
C ARG A 811 -20.14 29.53 17.12
N THR A 812 -19.87 30.70 17.67
CA THR A 812 -18.78 30.94 18.63
C THR A 812 -19.25 30.76 20.08
N HIS A 813 -20.52 31.04 20.39
CA HIS A 813 -21.13 30.82 21.71
C HIS A 813 -22.23 29.78 21.67
N GLY A 814 -22.09 28.69 22.43
CA GLY A 814 -23.10 27.62 22.47
C GLY A 814 -24.44 28.07 23.06
N GLY A 815 -25.54 27.49 22.57
CA GLY A 815 -26.88 27.75 23.12
C GLY A 815 -27.12 26.99 24.43
N VAL A 816 -28.00 27.52 25.29
CA VAL A 816 -28.33 26.98 26.64
C VAL A 816 -28.79 25.50 26.63
N LYS A 817 -29.20 24.95 25.47
CA LYS A 817 -29.70 23.57 25.34
C LYS A 817 -28.84 22.61 24.53
N ASP A 818 -27.73 23.03 23.93
CA ASP A 818 -26.99 22.17 22.98
C ASP A 818 -25.49 22.53 22.92
N THR A 819 -24.77 22.36 24.04
CA THR A 819 -23.46 23.01 24.24
C THR A 819 -22.22 22.11 24.16
N ASP A 820 -22.34 20.79 24.14
CA ASP A 820 -21.15 19.91 24.26
C ASP A 820 -20.80 19.09 23.03
N VAL A 821 -21.52 19.25 21.91
CA VAL A 821 -21.32 18.40 20.72
C VAL A 821 -20.60 19.16 19.62
N ILE A 822 -19.37 18.72 19.31
CA ILE A 822 -18.63 19.16 18.10
C ILE A 822 -19.51 18.86 16.87
N PRO A 823 -19.88 19.87 16.04
CA PRO A 823 -20.83 19.71 14.94
C PRO A 823 -20.34 18.79 13.82
N ASN A 824 -19.08 18.93 13.41
CA ASN A 824 -18.47 18.07 12.39
C ASN A 824 -18.21 16.68 13.00
N LYS A 825 -18.84 15.64 12.44
CA LYS A 825 -18.75 14.27 12.93
C LYS A 825 -17.31 13.73 12.90
N ASP A 826 -16.58 13.97 11.82
CA ASP A 826 -15.23 13.42 11.64
C ASP A 826 -14.24 14.07 12.62
N VAL A 827 -14.32 15.39 12.80
CA VAL A 827 -13.52 16.13 13.80
C VAL A 827 -13.84 15.63 15.21
N ARG A 828 -15.12 15.40 15.51
CA ARG A 828 -15.58 14.90 16.81
C ARG A 828 -15.04 13.51 17.09
N ASP A 829 -15.12 12.62 16.12
CA ASP A 829 -14.70 11.23 16.28
C ASP A 829 -13.16 11.16 16.40
N ALA A 830 -12.42 11.92 15.60
CA ALA A 830 -10.97 12.04 15.74
C ALA A 830 -10.53 12.62 17.09
N TYR A 831 -11.18 13.69 17.56
CA TYR A 831 -10.88 14.28 18.86
C TYR A 831 -11.19 13.33 20.04
N ARG A 832 -12.27 12.53 19.94
CA ARG A 832 -12.60 11.49 20.92
C ARG A 832 -11.55 10.39 20.98
N VAL A 833 -11.10 9.91 19.82
CA VAL A 833 -10.01 8.93 19.73
C VAL A 833 -8.76 9.50 20.38
N LEU A 834 -8.35 10.71 20.02
CA LEU A 834 -7.22 11.39 20.65
C LEU A 834 -7.34 11.41 22.18
N CYS A 835 -8.47 11.90 22.72
CA CYS A 835 -8.67 11.98 24.17
C CYS A 835 -8.61 10.59 24.83
N HIS A 836 -9.22 9.58 24.22
CA HIS A 836 -9.20 8.21 24.75
C HIS A 836 -7.77 7.67 24.78
N THR A 837 -6.97 7.90 23.74
CA THR A 837 -5.59 7.41 23.68
C THR A 837 -4.68 8.16 24.66
N LEU A 838 -4.79 9.49 24.76
CA LEU A 838 -4.02 10.30 25.69
C LEU A 838 -4.29 9.95 27.17
N CYS A 839 -5.53 9.56 27.51
CA CYS A 839 -5.88 9.10 28.86
C CYS A 839 -5.17 7.80 29.28
N LEU A 840 -4.64 7.02 28.32
CA LEU A 840 -3.93 5.78 28.59
C LEU A 840 -2.43 6.02 28.85
N LEU A 841 -1.93 7.23 28.64
CA LEU A 841 -0.54 7.59 28.86
C LEU A 841 -0.29 7.95 30.33
N PRO A 842 0.85 7.55 30.91
CA PRO A 842 1.19 7.90 32.30
C PRO A 842 1.47 9.40 32.49
N LYS A 843 1.93 10.08 31.43
CA LYS A 843 2.16 11.53 31.36
C LYS A 843 2.02 12.00 29.91
N LEU A 844 1.73 13.28 29.70
CA LEU A 844 1.73 13.93 28.40
C LEU A 844 3.07 14.64 28.15
N ASP A 845 3.60 14.49 26.95
CA ASP A 845 4.80 15.18 26.47
C ASP A 845 4.46 16.38 25.56
N ASP A 846 5.47 17.14 25.14
CA ASP A 846 5.32 18.42 24.43
C ASP A 846 4.54 18.34 23.10
N ASP A 847 4.72 17.25 22.36
CA ASP A 847 4.02 16.91 21.13
C ASP A 847 2.52 16.72 21.35
N HIS A 848 2.15 15.96 22.39
CA HIS A 848 0.77 15.75 22.78
C HIS A 848 0.07 17.08 23.12
N TYR A 849 0.77 17.97 23.82
CA TYR A 849 0.25 19.31 24.10
C TYR A 849 0.08 20.13 22.82
N LEU A 850 1.01 20.08 21.86
CA LEU A 850 0.86 20.79 20.58
C LEU A 850 -0.34 20.30 19.75
N VAL A 851 -0.59 18.99 19.71
CA VAL A 851 -1.78 18.42 19.05
C VAL A 851 -3.07 18.89 19.75
N LEU A 852 -3.08 18.91 21.09
CA LEU A 852 -4.23 19.44 21.85
C LEU A 852 -4.44 20.94 21.58
N VAL A 853 -3.36 21.72 21.51
CA VAL A 853 -3.41 23.15 21.18
C VAL A 853 -4.01 23.35 19.79
N TYR A 854 -3.61 22.56 18.80
CA TYR A 854 -4.23 22.59 17.48
C TYR A 854 -5.74 22.34 17.56
N TYR A 855 -6.19 21.32 18.28
CA TYR A 855 -7.64 21.05 18.40
C TYR A 855 -8.36 22.17 19.15
N MET A 856 -7.73 22.79 20.14
CA MET A 856 -8.32 23.96 20.81
C MET A 856 -8.44 25.16 19.86
N VAL A 857 -7.42 25.43 19.03
CA VAL A 857 -7.48 26.47 17.99
C VAL A 857 -8.56 26.14 16.96
N LEU A 858 -8.58 24.90 16.47
CA LEU A 858 -9.55 24.40 15.50
C LEU A 858 -10.98 24.57 16.03
N LEU A 859 -11.24 24.23 17.30
CA LEU A 859 -12.53 24.37 17.96
C LEU A 859 -12.85 25.81 18.46
N ASN A 860 -12.04 26.80 18.07
CA ASN A 860 -12.16 28.21 18.49
C ASN A 860 -12.13 28.43 20.03
N ARG A 861 -11.39 27.59 20.75
CA ARG A 861 -11.15 27.65 22.21
C ARG A 861 -9.78 28.26 22.52
N ILE A 862 -9.58 29.50 22.11
CA ILE A 862 -8.26 30.16 22.10
C ILE A 862 -7.65 30.30 23.51
N ASP A 863 -8.44 30.59 24.54
CA ASP A 863 -7.93 30.70 25.92
C ASP A 863 -7.36 29.37 26.42
N SER A 864 -8.06 28.26 26.14
CA SER A 864 -7.58 26.91 26.44
C SER A 864 -6.33 26.55 25.61
N ALA A 865 -6.27 27.01 24.36
CA ALA A 865 -5.09 26.84 23.50
C ALA A 865 -3.87 27.54 24.10
N LEU A 866 -4.01 28.79 24.58
CA LEU A 866 -2.94 29.55 25.23
C LEU A 866 -2.49 28.88 26.53
N GLU A 867 -3.41 28.38 27.36
CA GLU A 867 -3.08 27.67 28.60
C GLU A 867 -2.28 26.39 28.33
N LEU A 868 -2.75 25.56 27.37
CA LEU A 868 -2.08 24.31 27.01
C LEU A 868 -0.73 24.57 26.34
N PHE A 869 -0.62 25.58 25.48
CA PHE A 869 0.64 25.96 24.84
C PHE A 869 1.67 26.41 25.88
N GLY A 870 1.24 27.08 26.95
CA GLY A 870 2.11 27.44 28.08
C GLY A 870 2.72 26.24 28.84
N ARG A 871 2.20 25.01 28.63
CA ARG A 871 2.75 23.78 29.20
C ARG A 871 3.80 23.12 28.30
N VAL A 872 3.94 23.57 27.05
CA VAL A 872 4.94 23.08 26.10
C VAL A 872 6.31 23.62 26.48
N SER A 873 7.29 22.73 26.67
CA SER A 873 8.65 23.12 27.05
C SER A 873 9.41 23.79 25.90
N ALA A 874 10.47 24.54 26.24
CA ALA A 874 11.36 25.13 25.24
C ALA A 874 12.09 24.08 24.37
N SER A 875 12.15 22.82 24.79
CA SER A 875 12.78 21.74 24.02
C SER A 875 11.95 21.31 22.79
N ALA A 876 10.64 21.60 22.81
CA ALA A 876 9.76 21.41 21.65
C ALA A 876 10.19 22.29 20.46
N ALA A 877 10.70 23.50 20.73
CA ALA A 877 11.20 24.42 19.70
C ALA A 877 12.43 23.88 18.94
N THR A 878 13.12 22.88 19.49
CA THR A 878 14.23 22.18 18.81
C THR A 878 13.82 20.88 18.13
N THR A 879 12.78 20.20 18.61
CA THR A 879 12.39 18.87 18.09
C THR A 879 11.33 18.96 17.00
N ILE A 880 10.37 19.89 17.13
CA ILE A 880 9.18 20.02 16.27
C ILE A 880 9.01 21.49 15.86
N GLN A 881 10.12 22.06 15.40
CA GLN A 881 10.34 23.50 15.32
C GLN A 881 9.32 24.22 14.43
N LEU A 882 8.96 23.63 13.28
CA LEU A 882 8.10 24.26 12.29
C LEU A 882 6.68 24.48 12.85
N GLN A 883 6.09 23.44 13.43
CA GLN A 883 4.75 23.46 14.02
C GLN A 883 4.72 24.31 15.29
N TYR A 884 5.75 24.19 16.13
CA TYR A 884 5.88 25.02 17.33
C TYR A 884 5.93 26.51 16.97
N ASP A 885 6.81 26.90 16.05
CA ASP A 885 6.98 28.31 15.68
C ASP A 885 5.72 28.88 15.01
N TYR A 886 5.09 28.12 14.10
CA TYR A 886 3.83 28.55 13.48
C TYR A 886 2.74 28.75 14.53
N MET A 887 2.53 27.77 15.42
CA MET A 887 1.53 27.86 16.48
C MET A 887 1.81 29.03 17.42
N ASN A 888 3.09 29.23 17.80
CA ASN A 888 3.49 30.34 18.66
C ASN A 888 3.27 31.71 18.01
N GLY A 889 3.57 31.82 16.71
CA GLY A 889 3.35 33.03 15.92
C GLY A 889 1.87 33.34 15.73
N PHE A 890 1.04 32.32 15.45
CA PHE A 890 -0.41 32.48 15.34
C PHE A 890 -1.05 32.87 16.68
N LEU A 891 -0.69 32.18 17.77
CA LEU A 891 -1.23 32.48 19.11
C LEU A 891 -0.81 33.86 19.62
N ASP A 892 0.27 34.45 19.10
CA ASP A 892 0.71 35.81 19.44
C ASP A 892 -0.37 36.86 19.13
N PHE A 893 -1.19 36.64 18.10
CA PHE A 893 -2.31 37.52 17.73
C PHE A 893 -3.38 37.65 18.83
N PHE A 894 -3.42 36.70 19.75
CA PHE A 894 -4.40 36.65 20.83
C PHE A 894 -3.82 37.08 22.18
N ARG A 895 -2.51 37.35 22.25
CA ARG A 895 -1.84 37.92 23.43
C ARG A 895 -2.08 39.43 23.53
N ASP A 896 -1.80 39.99 24.70
CA ASP A 896 -2.08 41.41 24.99
C ASP A 896 -1.05 42.39 24.39
N ASP A 897 0.03 41.91 23.78
CA ASP A 897 1.05 42.77 23.15
C ASP A 897 0.63 43.18 21.73
N PRO A 898 0.30 44.47 21.48
CA PRO A 898 -0.19 44.94 20.19
C PRO A 898 0.90 45.01 19.10
N THR A 899 2.17 44.73 19.44
CA THR A 899 3.29 44.76 18.49
C THR A 899 3.55 43.42 17.81
N PHE A 900 2.97 42.33 18.36
CA PHE A 900 3.10 40.95 17.87
C PHE A 900 4.55 40.54 17.56
N PRO A 901 5.47 40.66 18.53
CA PRO A 901 6.90 40.49 18.28
C PRO A 901 7.26 39.06 17.88
N ILE A 902 6.54 38.06 18.39
CA ILE A 902 6.80 36.65 18.10
C ILE A 902 6.29 36.32 16.70
N ALA A 903 5.07 36.77 16.35
CA ALA A 903 4.53 36.58 15.00
C ALA A 903 5.45 37.19 13.93
N ARG A 904 5.98 38.40 14.17
CA ARG A 904 6.92 39.07 13.25
C ARG A 904 8.25 38.34 13.11
N ALA A 905 8.81 37.87 14.23
CA ALA A 905 10.06 37.11 14.22
C ALA A 905 9.91 35.79 13.45
N VAL A 906 8.83 35.04 13.70
CA VAL A 906 8.52 33.78 13.03
C VAL A 906 8.27 33.99 11.54
N ALA A 907 7.41 34.95 11.17
CA ALA A 907 7.12 35.27 9.77
C ALA A 907 8.39 35.66 8.98
N SER A 908 9.27 36.44 9.60
CA SER A 908 10.53 36.87 8.95
C SER A 908 11.53 35.71 8.80
N LYS A 909 11.63 34.84 9.82
CA LYS A 909 12.49 33.66 9.80
C LYS A 909 12.14 32.74 8.63
N TYR A 910 10.87 32.40 8.46
CA TYR A 910 10.45 31.43 7.44
C TYR A 910 10.25 32.04 6.04
N ALA A 911 10.09 33.36 5.93
CA ALA A 911 10.05 34.03 4.63
C ALA A 911 11.36 33.93 3.84
N THR A 912 12.49 33.68 4.52
CA THR A 912 13.82 33.55 3.89
C THR A 912 14.34 32.11 3.89
N ALA A 913 13.59 31.18 4.50
CA ALA A 913 13.99 29.79 4.61
C ALA A 913 13.73 29.05 3.28
N PRO A 914 14.77 28.62 2.54
CA PRO A 914 14.60 28.06 1.20
C PRO A 914 13.77 26.78 1.22
N TYR A 915 13.83 25.96 2.26
CA TYR A 915 13.03 24.74 2.37
C TYR A 915 11.53 24.99 2.56
N VAL A 916 11.12 26.19 2.97
CA VAL A 916 9.71 26.50 3.26
C VAL A 916 9.06 27.32 2.14
N ALA A 917 9.84 28.06 1.35
CA ALA A 917 9.37 29.06 0.38
C ALA A 917 8.33 28.53 -0.63
N HIS A 918 8.56 27.35 -1.21
CA HIS A 918 7.67 26.71 -2.19
C HIS A 918 6.96 25.46 -1.63
N HIS A 919 6.91 25.33 -0.30
CA HIS A 919 6.21 24.27 0.39
C HIS A 919 4.87 24.76 0.98
N ARG A 920 3.93 23.84 1.25
CA ARG A 920 2.64 24.14 1.91
C ARG A 920 2.77 25.00 3.18
N TRP A 921 3.78 24.72 3.99
CA TRP A 921 4.09 25.51 5.20
C TRP A 921 4.48 26.96 4.88
N GLY A 922 5.13 27.22 3.74
CA GLY A 922 5.43 28.59 3.29
C GLY A 922 4.21 29.42 3.06
N ALA A 923 3.16 28.85 2.48
CA ALA A 923 1.88 29.54 2.32
C ALA A 923 1.27 29.94 3.68
N LEU A 924 1.42 29.11 4.72
CA LEU A 924 0.93 29.42 6.07
C LEU A 924 1.72 30.57 6.72
N PHE A 925 3.05 30.53 6.68
CA PHE A 925 3.88 31.63 7.20
C PHE A 925 3.72 32.91 6.38
N GLN A 926 3.48 32.78 5.07
CA GLN A 926 3.20 33.92 4.20
C GLN A 926 1.88 34.59 4.56
N ARG A 927 0.81 33.82 4.84
CA ARG A 927 -0.45 34.37 5.36
C ARG A 927 -0.27 35.13 6.68
N LEU A 928 0.55 34.59 7.60
CA LEU A 928 0.90 35.27 8.85
C LEU A 928 1.59 36.61 8.59
N LYS A 929 2.53 36.63 7.63
CA LYS A 929 3.26 37.83 7.20
C LYS A 929 2.35 38.86 6.52
N ASP A 930 1.47 38.40 5.63
CA ASP A 930 0.55 39.25 4.88
C ASP A 930 -0.42 39.98 5.82
N GLN A 931 -0.96 39.28 6.82
CA GLN A 931 -1.80 39.91 7.85
C GLN A 931 -1.06 40.99 8.65
N LEU A 932 0.21 40.75 9.02
CA LEU A 932 1.03 41.73 9.72
C LEU A 932 1.35 42.96 8.85
N GLN A 933 1.68 42.76 7.57
CA GLN A 933 1.94 43.85 6.61
C GLN A 933 0.68 44.67 6.37
N GLU A 934 -0.46 44.00 6.28
CA GLU A 934 -1.74 44.66 6.12
C GLU A 934 -2.10 45.51 7.34
N LEU A 935 -1.96 44.98 8.56
CA LEU A 935 -2.14 45.73 9.80
C LEU A 935 -1.29 47.01 9.82
N ASP A 936 -0.03 46.92 9.40
CA ASP A 936 0.89 48.06 9.31
C ASP A 936 0.40 49.11 8.28
N SER A 937 -0.15 48.66 7.14
CA SER A 937 -0.73 49.56 6.12
C SER A 937 -2.02 50.25 6.60
N LEU A 938 -2.85 49.54 7.38
CA LEU A 938 -4.13 50.02 7.89
C LEU A 938 -3.97 51.09 8.98
N ALA A 939 -2.83 51.12 9.67
CA ALA A 939 -2.50 52.17 10.61
C ALA A 939 -2.34 53.55 9.93
N HIS A 940 -2.36 53.65 8.59
CA HIS A 940 -2.08 54.88 7.82
C HIS A 940 -3.25 55.35 6.94
N HIS A 941 -4.45 54.76 7.05
CA HIS A 941 -5.57 55.12 6.17
C HIS A 941 -6.34 56.39 6.60
N HIS A 942 -6.44 57.34 5.65
CA HIS A 942 -7.37 58.47 5.61
C HIS A 942 -8.44 58.22 4.53
N SER A 943 -9.73 58.35 4.85
CA SER A 943 -10.84 58.61 3.90
C SER A 943 -12.08 59.03 4.72
N ALA A 944 -12.60 60.26 4.64
CA ALA A 944 -13.45 60.86 3.59
C ALA A 944 -14.86 60.26 3.57
N SER A 945 -15.75 60.82 4.39
CA SER A 945 -17.17 60.47 4.46
C SER A 945 -17.99 61.48 3.65
N THR A 946 -18.87 60.99 2.77
CA THR A 946 -19.75 61.82 1.92
C THR A 946 -21.19 61.51 2.30
N LEU A 947 -21.95 62.52 2.75
CA LEU A 947 -23.36 62.43 3.09
C LEU A 947 -24.20 63.03 1.93
N LEU A 948 -25.27 62.34 1.55
CA LEU A 948 -26.33 62.83 0.67
C LEU A 948 -27.63 63.02 1.49
N PRO A 949 -28.41 64.09 1.28
CA PRO A 949 -29.65 64.36 2.01
C PRO A 949 -30.89 63.99 1.20
N GLU A 950 -32.02 63.72 1.86
CA GLU A 950 -33.36 64.04 1.34
C GLU A 950 -34.43 64.07 2.45
N GLN A 951 -35.49 64.85 2.21
CA GLN A 951 -36.54 65.33 3.14
C GLN A 951 -37.80 64.44 3.12
N ASP A 952 -38.60 64.43 4.20
CA ASP A 952 -40.03 64.80 4.19
C ASP A 952 -40.65 64.95 5.61
N VAL A 953 -41.96 65.13 5.76
CA VAL A 953 -42.65 65.77 6.92
C VAL A 953 -43.23 64.80 7.95
N SER A 954 -42.75 64.87 9.20
CA SER A 954 -43.44 64.34 10.38
C SER A 954 -42.86 64.94 11.67
N LEU A 955 -43.35 64.54 12.86
CA LEU A 955 -42.57 64.73 14.10
C LEU A 955 -41.39 63.75 13.97
N GLU A 956 -40.17 64.25 13.91
CA GLU A 956 -38.98 63.45 13.65
C GLU A 956 -38.05 63.47 14.85
N LEU A 957 -37.60 62.29 15.24
CA LEU A 957 -36.60 62.09 16.28
C LEU A 957 -35.30 61.66 15.59
N THR A 958 -34.30 62.55 15.60
CA THR A 958 -32.98 62.32 15.03
C THR A 958 -31.97 62.21 16.15
N MET A 959 -31.29 61.07 16.27
CA MET A 959 -30.28 60.84 17.30
C MET A 959 -28.93 61.43 16.87
N GLY A 960 -28.20 62.07 17.80
CA GLY A 960 -26.83 62.57 17.63
C GLY A 960 -25.91 62.12 18.76
N GLU A 961 -24.62 62.46 18.70
CA GLU A 961 -23.65 62.08 19.73
C GLU A 961 -23.95 62.83 21.05
N GLY A 962 -24.41 62.10 22.07
CA GLY A 962 -24.74 62.68 23.39
C GLY A 962 -25.97 63.61 23.43
N SER A 963 -26.72 63.73 22.34
CA SER A 963 -27.94 64.54 22.26
C SER A 963 -28.88 63.99 21.18
N PHE A 964 -30.13 64.43 21.17
CA PHE A 964 -31.06 64.11 20.08
C PHE A 964 -31.92 65.31 19.74
N VAL A 965 -32.38 65.36 18.50
CA VAL A 965 -33.18 66.44 17.96
C VAL A 965 -34.61 65.92 17.76
N VAL A 966 -35.58 66.65 18.31
CA VAL A 966 -37.00 66.47 18.03
C VAL A 966 -37.42 67.58 17.09
N ALA A 967 -37.70 67.26 15.84
CA ALA A 967 -38.23 68.18 14.85
C ALA A 967 -39.75 68.06 14.79
N GLN A 968 -40.48 69.18 14.82
CA GLN A 968 -41.94 69.18 14.71
C GLN A 968 -42.38 70.07 13.54
N ARG A 969 -43.05 69.48 12.54
CA ARG A 969 -43.80 70.26 11.53
C ARG A 969 -45.24 70.48 12.03
N GLY A 970 -45.54 71.72 12.45
CA GLY A 970 -46.84 72.15 13.02
C GLY A 970 -46.73 72.66 14.47
N SER A 971 -47.82 73.15 15.06
CA SER A 971 -47.83 73.79 16.39
C SER A 971 -48.82 73.13 17.39
N ARG A 972 -48.94 71.80 17.36
CA ARG A 972 -49.94 71.06 18.18
C ARG A 972 -49.37 70.34 19.40
N VAL A 973 -48.05 70.18 19.50
CA VAL A 973 -47.36 69.55 20.63
C VAL A 973 -46.45 70.57 21.30
N ASP A 974 -46.65 70.80 22.60
CA ASP A 974 -45.85 71.75 23.40
C ASP A 974 -44.92 71.03 24.40
N LYS A 975 -45.23 69.77 24.72
CA LYS A 975 -44.53 68.96 25.72
C LYS A 975 -44.42 67.50 25.28
N CYS A 976 -43.26 66.90 25.49
CA CYS A 976 -43.02 65.47 25.35
C CYS A 976 -42.38 64.89 26.61
N ILE A 977 -42.68 63.63 26.90
CA ILE A 977 -41.98 62.83 27.93
C ILE A 977 -40.99 61.94 27.22
N VAL A 978 -39.72 62.06 27.57
CA VAL A 978 -38.63 61.22 27.08
C VAL A 978 -38.35 60.15 28.11
N LYS A 979 -38.36 58.89 27.72
CA LYS A 979 -38.00 57.73 28.55
C LYS A 979 -36.80 57.02 27.93
N TYR A 980 -35.83 56.69 28.78
CA TYR A 980 -34.59 56.02 28.39
C TYR A 980 -34.62 54.56 28.86
N TYR A 981 -34.71 53.61 27.94
CA TYR A 981 -34.76 52.18 28.25
C TYR A 981 -33.43 51.52 27.87
N PRO A 982 -32.58 51.09 28.81
CA PRO A 982 -31.38 50.34 28.47
C PRO A 982 -31.79 49.00 27.83
N VAL A 983 -31.14 48.59 26.74
CA VAL A 983 -31.50 47.35 26.07
C VAL A 983 -30.30 46.50 25.73
N ASP A 984 -30.51 45.19 25.80
CA ASP A 984 -29.65 44.20 25.18
C ASP A 984 -29.91 44.17 23.67
N VAL A 985 -29.04 44.88 22.94
CA VAL A 985 -29.11 45.03 21.48
C VAL A 985 -28.99 43.67 20.77
N GLU A 986 -28.26 42.72 21.36
CA GLU A 986 -28.09 41.39 20.78
C GLU A 986 -29.40 40.59 20.80
N VAL A 987 -30.12 40.65 21.93
CA VAL A 987 -31.44 40.00 22.07
C VAL A 987 -32.45 40.63 21.12
N MET A 988 -32.48 41.96 21.01
CA MET A 988 -33.35 42.66 20.06
C MET A 988 -33.08 42.23 18.62
N PHE A 989 -31.81 42.29 18.21
CA PHE A 989 -31.40 41.93 16.86
C PHE A 989 -31.74 40.48 16.53
N SER A 990 -31.59 39.56 17.50
CA SER A 990 -31.89 38.14 17.28
C SER A 990 -33.39 37.85 17.07
N ARG A 991 -34.29 38.71 17.56
CA ARG A 991 -35.74 38.56 17.38
C ARG A 991 -36.22 39.13 16.04
N GLU A 992 -35.66 40.28 15.62
CA GLU A 992 -36.10 40.99 14.41
C GLU A 992 -34.90 41.55 13.60
N PRO A 993 -34.01 40.72 13.04
CA PRO A 993 -32.74 41.17 12.45
C PRO A 993 -32.89 42.01 11.16
N PHE A 994 -34.00 41.84 10.43
CA PHE A 994 -34.28 42.56 9.16
C PHE A 994 -35.22 43.77 9.33
N SER A 995 -35.52 44.17 10.56
CA SER A 995 -36.42 45.30 10.85
C SER A 995 -35.74 46.68 10.74
N GLY A 996 -34.41 46.73 10.59
CA GLY A 996 -33.65 47.98 10.41
C GLY A 996 -33.45 48.76 11.72
N GLN A 997 -33.08 50.05 11.63
CA GLN A 997 -33.07 50.96 12.78
C GLN A 997 -34.49 51.35 13.25
N ASP A 998 -35.51 51.02 12.45
CA ASP A 998 -36.92 51.35 12.67
C ASP A 998 -37.76 50.15 13.14
N ALA A 999 -37.12 49.19 13.82
CA ALA A 999 -37.81 48.06 14.43
C ALA A 999 -39.06 48.53 15.18
N LYS A 1000 -40.19 47.82 15.05
CA LYS A 1000 -41.37 48.08 15.88
C LYS A 1000 -41.07 47.56 17.28
N VAL A 1001 -40.26 48.31 18.04
CA VAL A 1001 -39.67 47.91 19.33
C VAL A 1001 -40.69 47.75 20.48
N SER A 1002 -41.98 47.84 20.16
CA SER A 1002 -43.10 47.72 21.09
C SER A 1002 -43.11 46.41 21.87
N SER A 1003 -42.49 45.34 21.38
CA SER A 1003 -42.49 44.01 22.02
C SER A 1003 -41.45 43.84 23.14
N CYS A 1004 -40.43 44.70 23.21
CA CYS A 1004 -39.38 44.64 24.24
C CYS A 1004 -39.57 45.68 25.36
N ILE A 1005 -40.14 46.85 25.05
CA ILE A 1005 -40.39 47.94 26.03
C ILE A 1005 -41.41 47.54 27.09
N SER A 1006 -42.36 46.66 26.75
CA SER A 1006 -43.38 46.16 27.69
C SER A 1006 -42.81 45.33 28.86
N LEU A 1007 -41.55 44.89 28.78
CA LEU A 1007 -40.90 44.01 29.76
C LEU A 1007 -39.85 44.72 30.65
N ILE A 1008 -39.55 46.01 30.40
CA ILE A 1008 -38.47 46.76 31.08
C ILE A 1008 -38.94 48.14 31.56
N GLN A 1009 -38.45 48.60 32.71
CA GLN A 1009 -38.72 49.96 33.22
C GLN A 1009 -37.67 50.97 32.71
N PRO A 1010 -38.05 52.24 32.48
CA PRO A 1010 -37.11 53.25 32.00
C PRO A 1010 -36.10 53.61 33.10
N ARG A 1011 -34.81 53.66 32.75
CA ARG A 1011 -33.71 54.04 33.66
C ARG A 1011 -33.72 55.53 34.00
N ALA A 1012 -34.23 56.36 33.10
CA ALA A 1012 -34.48 57.77 33.34
C ALA A 1012 -35.72 58.22 32.56
N THR A 1013 -36.40 59.25 33.06
CA THR A 1013 -37.51 59.92 32.38
C THR A 1013 -37.34 61.43 32.51
N ALA A 1014 -37.53 62.18 31.44
CA ALA A 1014 -37.40 63.63 31.41
C ALA A 1014 -38.57 64.27 30.65
N GLU A 1015 -39.14 65.35 31.16
CA GLU A 1015 -40.09 66.19 30.42
C GLU A 1015 -39.32 67.23 29.61
N ILE A 1016 -39.62 67.34 28.32
CA ILE A 1016 -39.03 68.31 27.41
C ILE A 1016 -40.13 69.19 26.82
N SER A 1017 -39.86 70.49 26.68
CA SER A 1017 -40.72 71.41 25.93
C SER A 1017 -40.28 71.44 24.48
N VAL A 1018 -41.20 71.24 23.54
CA VAL A 1018 -40.89 71.22 22.10
C VAL A 1018 -41.28 72.56 21.48
N SER A 1019 -40.39 73.13 20.68
CA SER A 1019 -40.62 74.40 19.98
C SER A 1019 -41.68 74.26 18.88
N ALA A 1020 -42.73 75.09 18.91
CA ALA A 1020 -43.75 75.12 17.86
C ALA A 1020 -43.14 75.40 16.47
N GLY A 1021 -43.26 74.43 15.55
CA GLY A 1021 -42.76 74.55 14.17
C GLY A 1021 -41.23 74.55 14.00
N GLY A 1022 -40.47 74.05 14.98
CA GLY A 1022 -38.99 74.06 14.97
C GLY A 1022 -38.33 72.75 15.41
N THR A 1023 -37.00 72.75 15.47
CA THR A 1023 -36.18 71.65 16.01
C THR A 1023 -35.77 71.95 17.45
N THR A 1024 -35.99 70.99 18.35
CA THR A 1024 -35.56 71.06 19.75
C THR A 1024 -34.45 70.05 19.99
N THR A 1025 -33.26 70.51 20.39
CA THR A 1025 -32.14 69.62 20.75
C THR A 1025 -32.17 69.34 22.25
N VAL A 1026 -32.12 68.06 22.62
CA VAL A 1026 -32.16 67.57 23.99
C VAL A 1026 -30.85 66.84 24.30
N ALA A 1027 -30.17 67.24 25.36
CA ALA A 1027 -28.97 66.55 25.82
C ALA A 1027 -29.35 65.22 26.51
N VAL A 1028 -28.63 64.15 26.19
CA VAL A 1028 -28.74 62.89 26.92
C VAL A 1028 -28.10 63.06 28.31
N PRO A 1029 -28.66 62.47 29.38
CA PRO A 1029 -28.03 62.55 30.70
C PRO A 1029 -26.61 61.95 30.70
N PRO A 1030 -25.59 62.61 31.31
CA PRO A 1030 -24.18 62.16 31.33
C PRO A 1030 -23.98 60.67 31.68
N ALA A 1031 -24.77 60.15 32.63
CA ALA A 1031 -24.70 58.75 33.06
C ALA A 1031 -25.15 57.72 32.00
N LEU A 1032 -25.79 58.15 30.91
CA LEU A 1032 -26.36 57.30 29.87
C LEU A 1032 -25.61 57.38 28.53
N HIS A 1033 -24.59 58.24 28.39
CA HIS A 1033 -23.87 58.46 27.12
C HIS A 1033 -23.16 57.23 26.53
N ALA A 1034 -22.85 56.23 27.35
CA ALA A 1034 -22.19 55.00 26.91
C ALA A 1034 -23.14 53.78 26.91
N THR A 1035 -24.42 53.98 27.24
CA THR A 1035 -25.40 52.89 27.38
C THR A 1035 -26.21 52.76 26.10
N GLN A 1036 -26.22 51.56 25.52
CA GLN A 1036 -27.11 51.23 24.41
C GLN A 1036 -28.57 51.25 24.92
N MET A 1037 -29.42 52.06 24.33
CA MET A 1037 -30.77 52.30 24.85
C MET A 1037 -31.79 52.64 23.77
N LEU A 1038 -33.06 52.49 24.09
CA LEU A 1038 -34.16 53.06 23.32
C LEU A 1038 -34.57 54.39 23.96
N VAL A 1039 -34.65 55.42 23.14
CA VAL A 1039 -35.22 56.70 23.53
C VAL A 1039 -36.65 56.73 23.02
N VAL A 1040 -37.59 56.71 23.96
CA VAL A 1040 -39.03 56.82 23.69
C VAL A 1040 -39.45 58.25 23.97
N VAL A 1041 -39.95 58.95 22.96
CA VAL A 1041 -40.49 60.30 23.08
C VAL A 1041 -42.00 60.21 22.90
N SER A 1042 -42.74 60.39 23.99
CA SER A 1042 -44.20 60.35 24.03
C SER A 1042 -44.76 61.78 24.13
N PRO A 1043 -45.42 62.31 23.09
CA PRO A 1043 -46.11 63.60 23.17
C PRO A 1043 -47.21 63.59 24.22
N VAL A 1044 -47.28 64.63 25.07
CA VAL A 1044 -48.31 64.72 26.10
C VAL A 1044 -49.66 65.02 25.45
N GLY A 1045 -50.63 64.12 25.63
CA GLY A 1045 -52.00 64.25 25.07
C GLY A 1045 -52.20 63.62 23.69
N TYR A 1046 -51.13 63.11 23.06
CA TYR A 1046 -51.18 62.43 21.75
C TYR A 1046 -50.36 61.13 21.78
N PRO A 1047 -50.80 60.11 22.55
CA PRO A 1047 -50.07 58.84 22.70
C PRO A 1047 -49.90 58.07 21.37
N GLU A 1048 -50.78 58.30 20.39
CA GLU A 1048 -50.70 57.76 19.04
C GLU A 1048 -49.50 58.29 18.22
N MET A 1049 -48.85 59.37 18.69
CA MET A 1049 -47.66 59.98 18.07
C MET A 1049 -46.37 59.63 18.81
N GLU A 1050 -46.37 58.59 19.66
CA GLU A 1050 -45.18 58.11 20.35
C GLU A 1050 -44.10 57.66 19.35
N MET A 1051 -42.87 58.12 19.60
CA MET A 1051 -41.72 57.81 18.79
C MET A 1051 -40.73 56.98 19.59
N VAL A 1052 -40.22 55.92 18.99
CA VAL A 1052 -39.15 55.10 19.57
C VAL A 1052 -37.99 55.10 18.60
N LYS A 1053 -36.81 55.52 19.06
CA LYS A 1053 -35.57 55.39 18.27
C LYS A 1053 -34.47 54.72 19.11
N PRO A 1054 -33.72 53.77 18.53
CA PRO A 1054 -32.52 53.27 19.17
C PRO A 1054 -31.43 54.33 19.22
N HIS A 1055 -30.81 54.48 20.38
CA HIS A 1055 -29.55 55.20 20.56
C HIS A 1055 -28.44 54.18 20.77
N PHE A 1056 -27.75 53.86 19.70
CA PHE A 1056 -26.53 53.08 19.79
C PHE A 1056 -25.35 54.04 19.87
N CYS A 1057 -24.61 53.99 20.98
CA CYS A 1057 -23.44 54.85 21.19
C CYS A 1057 -22.27 54.27 20.37
N ASP A 1058 -22.25 54.46 19.05
CA ASP A 1058 -21.17 53.95 18.21
C ASP A 1058 -20.02 54.98 18.10
N SER A 1059 -18.82 54.52 18.44
CA SER A 1059 -17.56 55.20 18.06
C SER A 1059 -16.77 54.35 17.05
N MET A 1060 -17.45 53.35 16.48
CA MET A 1060 -16.90 52.43 15.48
C MET A 1060 -17.15 52.98 14.08
N ASP A 1061 -16.12 52.94 13.25
CA ASP A 1061 -16.25 53.13 11.81
C ASP A 1061 -16.25 51.74 11.15
N VAL A 1062 -17.31 51.43 10.40
CA VAL A 1062 -17.56 50.07 9.87
C VAL A 1062 -17.63 50.12 8.35
N HIS A 1063 -16.70 49.43 7.70
CA HIS A 1063 -16.57 49.38 6.25
C HIS A 1063 -16.96 47.99 5.74
N PHE A 1064 -17.72 47.93 4.66
CA PHE A 1064 -18.16 46.67 4.06
C PHE A 1064 -17.53 46.49 2.68
N ALA A 1065 -16.80 45.39 2.50
CA ALA A 1065 -16.33 44.92 1.21
C ALA A 1065 -17.33 43.87 0.68
N LEU A 1066 -18.42 44.36 0.06
CA LEU A 1066 -19.56 43.53 -0.35
C LEU A 1066 -19.17 42.41 -1.32
N ASP A 1067 -18.26 42.69 -2.26
CA ASP A 1067 -17.76 41.73 -3.25
C ASP A 1067 -16.87 40.63 -2.61
N GLU A 1068 -16.30 40.89 -1.44
CA GLU A 1068 -15.42 39.98 -0.71
C GLU A 1068 -16.11 39.32 0.50
N GLY A 1069 -17.36 39.70 0.81
CA GLY A 1069 -18.07 39.15 1.97
C GLY A 1069 -17.46 39.53 3.32
N LEU A 1070 -16.67 40.62 3.38
CA LEU A 1070 -15.92 41.04 4.56
C LEU A 1070 -16.50 42.33 5.17
N VAL A 1071 -16.56 42.37 6.50
CA VAL A 1071 -16.75 43.60 7.26
C VAL A 1071 -15.46 43.96 7.97
N GLN A 1072 -15.07 45.23 7.96
CA GLN A 1072 -13.91 45.75 8.66
C GLN A 1072 -14.31 46.86 9.62
N VAL A 1073 -13.83 46.79 10.85
CA VAL A 1073 -14.21 47.68 11.95
C VAL A 1073 -12.98 48.44 12.43
N PHE A 1074 -13.14 49.75 12.61
CA PHE A 1074 -12.13 50.64 13.14
C PHE A 1074 -12.65 51.38 14.37
N ALA A 1075 -11.76 51.74 15.28
CA ALA A 1075 -12.02 52.70 16.34
C ALA A 1075 -10.83 53.66 16.43
N HIS A 1076 -11.10 54.96 16.51
CA HIS A 1076 -10.04 55.99 16.56
C HIS A 1076 -9.00 55.83 15.42
N ARG A 1077 -9.45 55.45 14.22
CA ARG A 1077 -8.62 55.23 13.01
C ARG A 1077 -7.60 54.08 13.14
N ARG A 1078 -7.81 53.17 14.08
CA ARG A 1078 -7.07 51.91 14.17
C ARG A 1078 -8.03 50.74 13.97
N PRO A 1079 -7.60 49.66 13.31
CA PRO A 1079 -8.38 48.43 13.24
C PRO A 1079 -8.82 47.98 14.64
N LEU A 1080 -10.10 47.62 14.79
CA LEU A 1080 -10.69 47.19 16.04
C LEU A 1080 -10.91 45.67 16.01
N GLY A 1081 -9.95 44.95 16.58
CA GLY A 1081 -10.11 43.52 16.85
C GLY A 1081 -11.05 43.22 18.02
N LYS A 1082 -11.52 41.97 18.11
CA LYS A 1082 -12.41 41.47 19.18
C LYS A 1082 -13.79 42.14 19.24
N ALA A 1083 -14.25 42.79 18.17
CA ALA A 1083 -15.64 43.21 18.04
C ALA A 1083 -16.51 41.99 17.67
N TYR A 1084 -17.58 41.74 18.42
CA TYR A 1084 -18.50 40.63 18.18
C TYR A 1084 -19.38 40.91 16.97
N VAL A 1085 -19.46 39.98 16.03
CA VAL A 1085 -20.28 40.08 14.82
C VAL A 1085 -21.28 38.94 14.80
N LYS A 1086 -22.57 39.26 14.66
CA LYS A 1086 -23.67 38.29 14.57
C LYS A 1086 -24.43 38.48 13.26
N VAL A 1087 -24.60 37.41 12.50
CA VAL A 1087 -25.13 37.44 11.14
C VAL A 1087 -26.41 36.62 11.04
N PHE A 1088 -27.44 37.23 10.45
CA PHE A 1088 -28.67 36.56 10.03
C PHE A 1088 -28.85 36.70 8.53
N VAL A 1089 -29.45 35.70 7.91
CA VAL A 1089 -29.78 35.69 6.48
C VAL A 1089 -31.26 35.45 6.23
N GLN A 1090 -31.75 35.95 5.11
CA GLN A 1090 -32.94 35.42 4.44
C GLN A 1090 -32.48 34.67 3.20
N THR A 1091 -33.10 33.53 2.92
CA THR A 1091 -32.78 32.74 1.74
C THR A 1091 -33.70 33.10 0.57
N LYS A 1092 -33.37 32.67 -0.65
CA LYS A 1092 -34.26 32.83 -1.81
C LYS A 1092 -35.51 31.98 -1.64
N SER A 1093 -35.37 30.81 -0.99
CA SER A 1093 -36.44 29.88 -0.63
C SER A 1093 -37.37 30.36 0.50
N SER A 1094 -36.86 31.12 1.48
CA SER A 1094 -37.62 31.55 2.65
C SER A 1094 -37.26 32.96 3.10
N LYS A 1095 -38.30 33.79 3.31
CA LYS A 1095 -38.16 35.15 3.86
C LYS A 1095 -38.03 35.19 5.38
N LEU A 1096 -38.08 34.05 6.06
CA LEU A 1096 -37.87 33.99 7.50
C LEU A 1096 -36.40 34.24 7.83
N ALA A 1097 -36.14 35.03 8.86
CA ALA A 1097 -34.79 35.29 9.33
C ALA A 1097 -34.18 34.02 9.93
N LYS A 1098 -33.07 33.57 9.37
CA LYS A 1098 -32.32 32.40 9.86
C LYS A 1098 -30.96 32.84 10.39
N PHE A 1099 -30.58 32.36 11.57
CA PHE A 1099 -29.23 32.54 12.08
C PHE A 1099 -28.23 31.94 11.10
N TYR A 1100 -27.20 32.71 10.74
CA TYR A 1100 -26.23 32.32 9.72
C TYR A 1100 -24.90 31.94 10.35
N LYS A 1101 -24.22 32.93 10.95
CA LYS A 1101 -23.00 32.74 11.72
C LYS A 1101 -22.76 33.85 12.72
N ASP A 1102 -21.87 33.63 13.68
CA ASP A 1102 -21.32 34.68 14.55
C ASP A 1102 -19.83 34.44 14.89
N GLY A 1103 -19.15 35.50 15.32
CA GLY A 1103 -17.74 35.44 15.72
C GLY A 1103 -17.18 36.81 16.07
N TYR A 1104 -15.86 36.96 15.99
CA TYR A 1104 -15.15 38.18 16.37
C TYR A 1104 -14.25 38.69 15.26
N THR A 1105 -14.05 40.00 15.21
CA THR A 1105 -13.08 40.60 14.30
C THR A 1105 -11.64 40.23 14.65
N ASP A 1106 -10.81 40.00 13.63
CA ASP A 1106 -9.38 39.67 13.75
C ASP A 1106 -8.52 40.90 14.13
N ILE A 1107 -7.19 40.74 14.14
CA ILE A 1107 -6.25 41.83 14.47
C ILE A 1107 -6.32 43.01 13.47
N CYS A 1108 -6.77 42.77 12.24
CA CYS A 1108 -7.02 43.77 11.21
C CYS A 1108 -8.45 44.33 11.28
N GLY A 1109 -9.20 44.00 12.33
CA GLY A 1109 -10.58 44.43 12.52
C GLY A 1109 -11.55 43.79 11.53
N ARG A 1110 -11.18 42.70 10.87
CA ARG A 1110 -11.98 42.06 9.81
C ARG A 1110 -12.76 40.87 10.30
N PHE A 1111 -13.90 40.64 9.68
CA PHE A 1111 -14.71 39.45 9.85
C PHE A 1111 -15.35 39.04 8.51
N ASP A 1112 -15.14 37.80 8.11
CA ASP A 1112 -15.83 37.18 6.98
C ASP A 1112 -17.25 36.80 7.39
N TYR A 1113 -18.22 37.57 6.95
CA TYR A 1113 -19.63 37.36 7.28
C TYR A 1113 -20.34 36.39 6.34
N MET A 1114 -19.73 36.01 5.20
CA MET A 1114 -20.30 35.09 4.22
C MET A 1114 -19.72 33.67 4.33
N GLY A 1115 -18.51 33.49 4.82
CA GLY A 1115 -17.83 32.20 4.83
C GLY A 1115 -18.51 31.17 5.71
N ILE A 1116 -18.98 30.08 5.09
CA ILE A 1116 -19.43 28.83 5.73
C ILE A 1116 -19.07 27.65 4.82
N ASN A 1117 -18.94 26.44 5.37
CA ASN A 1117 -18.68 25.22 4.60
C ASN A 1117 -19.91 24.62 3.89
N ASP A 1118 -21.09 25.22 4.04
CA ASP A 1118 -22.33 24.76 3.40
C ASP A 1118 -22.60 25.61 2.16
N THR A 1119 -22.03 25.16 1.05
CA THR A 1119 -22.10 25.85 -0.25
C THR A 1119 -23.56 26.01 -0.72
N ALA A 1120 -24.43 25.04 -0.46
CA ALA A 1120 -25.84 25.11 -0.84
C ALA A 1120 -26.56 26.27 -0.13
N LEU A 1121 -26.38 26.41 1.19
CA LEU A 1121 -26.94 27.53 1.93
C LEU A 1121 -26.32 28.87 1.53
N LEU A 1122 -25.01 28.90 1.25
CA LEU A 1122 -24.29 30.09 0.80
C LEU A 1122 -24.86 30.63 -0.52
N LEU A 1123 -25.13 29.75 -1.49
CA LEU A 1123 -25.72 30.11 -2.79
C LEU A 1123 -27.20 30.51 -2.69
N ASP A 1124 -27.91 30.07 -1.64
CA ASP A 1124 -29.32 30.39 -1.40
C ASP A 1124 -29.52 31.72 -0.64
N VAL A 1125 -28.45 32.42 -0.21
CA VAL A 1125 -28.60 33.71 0.51
C VAL A 1125 -29.16 34.80 -0.40
N ALA A 1126 -30.21 35.49 0.06
CA ALA A 1126 -30.84 36.62 -0.64
C ALA A 1126 -30.60 37.97 0.05
N LYS A 1127 -30.62 38.02 1.40
CA LYS A 1127 -30.34 39.22 2.19
C LYS A 1127 -29.52 38.88 3.42
N VAL A 1128 -28.68 39.80 3.86
CA VAL A 1128 -27.81 39.65 5.04
C VAL A 1128 -28.07 40.80 6.02
N ALA A 1129 -28.19 40.48 7.30
CA ALA A 1129 -28.24 41.44 8.39
C ALA A 1129 -27.11 41.14 9.39
N LEU A 1130 -26.37 42.18 9.78
CA LEU A 1130 -25.25 42.08 10.71
C LEU A 1130 -25.47 42.99 11.93
N LEU A 1131 -25.14 42.46 13.09
CA LEU A 1131 -24.90 43.21 14.32
C LEU A 1131 -23.40 43.16 14.62
N ILE A 1132 -22.76 44.32 14.78
CA ILE A 1132 -21.41 44.47 15.30
C ILE A 1132 -21.52 45.07 16.71
N LEU A 1133 -20.91 44.45 17.71
CA LEU A 1133 -20.99 44.82 19.11
C LEU A 1133 -19.61 44.84 19.76
N HIS A 1134 -19.27 45.92 20.44
CA HIS A 1134 -18.03 46.03 21.20
C HIS A 1134 -18.30 46.67 22.58
N PRO A 1135 -17.80 46.09 23.70
CA PRO A 1135 -18.12 46.58 25.05
C PRO A 1135 -17.80 48.05 25.31
N ARG A 1136 -16.76 48.59 24.64
CA ARG A 1136 -16.32 50.00 24.80
C ARG A 1136 -16.73 50.93 23.67
N HIS A 1137 -17.13 50.40 22.51
CA HIS A 1137 -17.39 51.20 21.30
C HIS A 1137 -18.83 51.07 20.78
N GLY A 1138 -19.69 50.33 21.49
CA GLY A 1138 -21.12 50.27 21.25
C GLY A 1138 -21.55 49.23 20.23
N ALA A 1139 -22.68 49.47 19.56
CA ALA A 1139 -23.29 48.53 18.63
C ALA A 1139 -23.62 49.19 17.28
N VAL A 1140 -23.46 48.46 16.18
CA VAL A 1140 -23.82 48.88 14.82
C VAL A 1140 -24.64 47.78 14.17
N ILE A 1141 -25.82 48.12 13.64
CA ILE A 1141 -26.66 47.20 12.86
C ILE A 1141 -26.69 47.66 11.41
N ARG A 1142 -26.43 46.73 10.49
CA ARG A 1142 -26.42 46.99 9.05
C ARG A 1142 -27.06 45.84 8.29
N GLN A 1143 -27.83 46.19 7.26
CA GLN A 1143 -28.32 45.25 6.27
C GLN A 1143 -27.52 45.44 5.00
N VAL A 1144 -27.02 44.34 4.43
CA VAL A 1144 -26.19 44.34 3.23
C VAL A 1144 -26.68 43.29 2.24
N SER A 1145 -26.36 43.49 0.97
CA SER A 1145 -26.56 42.49 -0.07
C SER A 1145 -25.46 41.42 -0.01
N PRO A 1146 -25.76 40.15 -0.35
CA PRO A 1146 -24.72 39.15 -0.54
C PRO A 1146 -23.82 39.51 -1.75
N PRO A 1147 -22.61 38.92 -1.85
CA PRO A 1147 -21.71 39.12 -2.99
C PRO A 1147 -22.42 38.82 -4.33
N THR A 1148 -22.14 39.63 -5.35
CA THR A 1148 -22.80 39.46 -6.67
C THR A 1148 -22.34 38.26 -7.46
N THR A 1149 -21.13 37.76 -7.20
CA THR A 1149 -20.54 36.62 -7.91
C THR A 1149 -19.76 35.77 -6.91
N ILE A 1150 -20.11 34.48 -6.85
CA ILE A 1150 -19.50 33.50 -5.95
C ILE A 1150 -18.83 32.44 -6.84
N SER A 1151 -17.53 32.25 -6.65
CA SER A 1151 -16.75 31.15 -7.22
C SER A 1151 -16.84 29.93 -6.31
N LEU A 1152 -17.02 28.75 -6.90
CA LEU A 1152 -16.99 27.46 -6.21
C LEU A 1152 -15.60 26.81 -6.26
N GLU A 1153 -14.55 27.58 -6.56
CA GLU A 1153 -13.19 27.07 -6.66
C GLU A 1153 -12.72 26.36 -5.37
N GLY A 1154 -13.19 26.79 -4.19
CA GLY A 1154 -12.89 26.13 -2.92
C GLY A 1154 -13.53 24.75 -2.75
N ASP A 1155 -14.51 24.36 -3.57
CA ASP A 1155 -15.07 23.00 -3.61
C ASP A 1155 -14.30 22.07 -4.57
N HIS A 1156 -13.41 22.62 -5.40
CA HIS A 1156 -12.52 21.80 -6.21
C HIS A 1156 -11.42 21.23 -5.32
N ARG A 1157 -11.22 19.90 -5.40
CA ARG A 1157 -10.02 19.31 -4.81
C ARG A 1157 -8.80 19.97 -5.47
N PRO A 1158 -7.70 20.21 -4.71
CA PRO A 1158 -6.48 20.71 -5.30
C PRO A 1158 -6.08 19.77 -6.44
N VAL A 1159 -6.15 20.27 -7.68
CA VAL A 1159 -5.79 19.49 -8.87
C VAL A 1159 -4.28 19.31 -8.84
N GLN A 1160 -3.80 18.07 -9.01
CA GLN A 1160 -2.39 17.75 -9.19
C GLN A 1160 -1.86 18.62 -10.34
N ARG A 1161 -0.92 19.51 -10.05
CA ARG A 1161 -0.39 20.41 -11.06
C ARG A 1161 0.62 19.63 -11.89
N ASP A 1162 0.42 19.61 -13.21
CA ASP A 1162 1.38 19.01 -14.12
C ASP A 1162 2.75 19.68 -13.92
N TRP A 1163 3.75 18.91 -13.51
CA TRP A 1163 5.09 19.42 -13.26
C TRP A 1163 5.70 20.04 -14.53
N THR A 1164 5.22 19.69 -15.73
CA THR A 1164 5.66 20.29 -16.99
C THR A 1164 5.17 21.73 -17.18
N THR A 1165 4.25 22.22 -16.34
CA THR A 1165 3.80 23.63 -16.34
C THR A 1165 4.74 24.57 -15.60
N TYR A 1166 5.77 24.04 -14.92
CA TYR A 1166 6.73 24.80 -14.11
C TYR A 1166 8.01 25.15 -14.87
#